data_AF-A0A1Z9GYE0-F1
#
_entry.id   AF-A0A1Z9GYE0-F1
#
_cell.length_a   1.000
_cell.length_b   1.000
_cell.length_c   1.000
_cell.angle_alpha   90.00
_cell.angle_beta   90.00
_cell.angle_gamma   90.00
#
_symmetry.space_group_name_H-M   'P 1'
#
loop_
_entity.id
_entity.type
_entity.pdbx_description
1 polymer ?
#
loop_
_entity_poly.entity_id
_entity_poly.type
_entity_poly.pdbx_seq_one_letter_code
_entity_poly.pdbx_strand_id
1 'polypeptide(L)'
;MAEQFIASKQLPYVLQSPKLKNFFDSTFDQWFKNEDSVYEVGYVGQRQGRIFNSNKDSYLAEPTVDRTYYQLEPASVVRDANTQNILYQTTYNDVINKIRFDGGIVDEQSRLFESSYYSYAPPIDMDKFLNYANYYWYPYADDLSTETGGTFNKLPSKPVDGTSSASITLPTDIVGQKTYTAPDGTIFTNGLHIRFAGSYIIGTAFQYFYTVDSLTITAAGTGYAIDDAIVIAGKNIGKVTAVNGSGAITAVEITSAVLNDGDTPGTVTITTSAGTSGVITATHTQTSITYFIEGVGKEIKLIDTRTLRNVNDSTSATKDYITIKRGATDGNLWSKSNGWVHKDTLDSYPVTTVNTETDQAWDDDAWDVTNFDISQATSSTAFQRSSSRRATRPIIEFKRDIELYDYGKKHLLDVTVIEPTLTKTQIEGSATINIDGRAIQNRDTILFINASSQDDYVPWDGTTLWDQDIDGDASTGGGGNTGGDLGWDVSSSSFTIGASVWQVSGVGSSIKLTQVASNLNTDDKVYIEKGNTYKGTEWYYDGYNWNQAQQKTKSNQAPLYNLYDNNKVLLSDSSVYSSSNFAGSKIFGYKEGTGTDDTELGFPLSYSSGVDRSDIQYCNFLNEDTYSYGGNTITGYKYYKQFTYPETIDKIINYEVNVNPNNNGAGNRYYIDGKQTPSLILVRGNTYNFRFSSPESSTTGYSNANHPFYISTGTTWSSGTYTGEYTGGITGSRAYYGGTDSILKFKVPSTAPDTLYYNCGVHDKMGGKLVIVDNPVTTLAGAEEIKYANEWVIEPTKKLTQRLIQEHVVSNRNITTPIVLEAIPTSVLDMEVFKNGEKLKFGTDYTTTDSVILNFVTALVAEDFIKVYYATNSKDPLRSTNYYEVPKNLENNASNQDISTTTYSELFQHFKSIVQNQLGFTGTVSGNNNYRDTEEDLSLGSVILQHDAPLLKAMAIMNNEDLDVPESLDYVKNRYQEFQLKFLNAVNKIQNSDAVNSLTTAQIVDNALADINLSKLSTDPFAYSNMVASGDRYTSETYTINTTNYTWGSQSTLISLNSITQTVFNNEPGLDITSSFDPDADYQTKALYVYKNNVQLTLNHDYIISTGSNGTKIVFLGTPTQKPQISDVITLRYYDSYQPTWIPPTPASLGIGRIYRPSELVDSTTYTSG
;
A
#
# COMPACT_ATOMS: atom_id res chain seq x y z
N MET A 1 -62.71 -10.20 35.13
CA MET A 1 -63.06 -8.87 34.63
C MET A 1 -63.61 -8.05 35.77
N ALA A 2 -62.75 -7.32 36.48
CA ALA A 2 -63.18 -6.25 37.37
C ALA A 2 -63.40 -5.02 36.48
N GLU A 3 -64.53 -4.32 36.62
CA GLU A 3 -64.79 -3.08 35.88
C GLU A 3 -63.68 -2.08 36.18
N GLN A 4 -63.06 -1.55 35.12
CA GLN A 4 -62.01 -0.55 35.18
C GLN A 4 -62.52 0.67 35.97
N PHE A 5 -61.80 1.06 37.02
CA PHE A 5 -62.13 2.25 37.81
C PHE A 5 -61.93 3.49 36.93
N ILE A 6 -63.01 4.20 36.62
CA ILE A 6 -62.99 5.44 35.83
C ILE A 6 -63.33 6.58 36.79
N ALA A 7 -62.35 7.45 37.11
CA ALA A 7 -62.53 8.48 38.13
C ALA A 7 -63.64 9.49 37.75
N SER A 8 -63.83 9.74 36.45
CA SER A 8 -64.88 10.64 35.94
C SER A 8 -66.30 10.16 36.27
N LYS A 9 -66.52 8.85 36.47
CA LYS A 9 -67.82 8.28 36.85
C LYS A 9 -68.13 8.34 38.35
N GLN A 10 -67.14 8.62 39.19
CA GLN A 10 -67.29 8.76 40.65
C GLN A 10 -67.66 10.19 41.06
N LEU A 11 -67.62 11.15 40.13
CA LEU A 11 -68.08 12.51 40.37
C LEU A 11 -69.62 12.55 40.52
N PRO A 12 -70.18 13.44 41.36
CA PRO A 12 -71.61 13.71 41.39
C PRO A 12 -72.16 13.98 39.98
N TYR A 13 -73.35 13.49 39.64
CA TYR A 13 -73.90 13.51 38.27
C TYR A 13 -73.85 14.90 37.60
N VAL A 14 -74.08 15.97 38.36
CA VAL A 14 -74.00 17.36 37.90
C VAL A 14 -72.60 17.83 37.47
N LEU A 15 -71.54 17.13 37.89
CA LEU A 15 -70.14 17.42 37.56
C LEU A 15 -69.56 16.49 36.48
N GLN A 16 -70.33 15.49 36.01
CA GLN A 16 -69.94 14.61 34.89
C GLN A 16 -70.14 15.29 33.53
N SER A 17 -69.68 16.53 33.38
CA SER A 17 -69.75 17.25 32.11
C SER A 17 -68.74 16.67 31.11
N PRO A 18 -68.98 16.76 29.78
CA PRO A 18 -68.02 16.28 28.77
C PRO A 18 -66.63 16.89 28.91
N LYS A 19 -66.54 18.17 29.35
CA LYS A 19 -65.26 18.84 29.60
C LYS A 19 -64.50 18.24 30.79
N LEU A 20 -65.18 18.02 31.91
CA LEU A 20 -64.55 17.39 33.08
C LEU A 20 -64.21 15.93 32.79
N LYS A 21 -65.06 15.21 32.05
CA LYS A 21 -64.78 13.84 31.64
C LYS A 21 -63.49 13.78 30.82
N ASN A 22 -63.36 14.62 29.79
CA ASN A 22 -62.15 14.65 28.97
C ASN A 22 -60.90 15.04 29.78
N PHE A 23 -61.03 15.98 30.72
CA PHE A 23 -59.92 16.37 31.61
C PHE A 23 -59.50 15.26 32.58
N PHE A 24 -60.46 14.55 33.17
CA PHE A 24 -60.18 13.43 34.08
C PHE A 24 -59.61 12.24 33.29
N ASP A 25 -60.18 11.90 32.14
CA ASP A 25 -59.70 10.82 31.29
C ASP A 25 -58.28 11.12 30.73
N SER A 26 -57.96 12.38 30.42
CA SER A 26 -56.64 12.78 29.90
C SER A 26 -55.57 12.95 30.97
N THR A 27 -55.94 13.29 32.20
CA THR A 27 -55.00 13.79 33.22
C THR A 27 -55.04 12.97 34.50
N PHE A 28 -56.24 12.76 35.05
CA PHE A 28 -56.41 12.16 36.37
C PHE A 28 -56.34 10.64 36.31
N ASP A 29 -56.97 10.02 35.31
CA ASP A 29 -56.92 8.57 35.10
C ASP A 29 -55.51 8.08 34.70
N GLN A 30 -54.64 8.96 34.17
CA GLN A 30 -53.22 8.63 33.98
C GLN A 30 -52.46 8.54 35.31
N TRP A 31 -52.82 9.35 36.30
CA TRP A 31 -52.16 9.38 37.61
C TRP A 31 -52.58 8.23 38.54
N PHE A 32 -53.80 7.72 38.36
CA PHE A 32 -54.37 6.63 39.17
C PHE A 32 -54.48 5.31 38.43
N LYS A 33 -53.92 5.22 37.21
CA LYS A 33 -53.73 3.93 36.56
C LYS A 33 -52.79 3.13 37.45
N ASN A 34 -53.29 2.05 38.05
CA ASN A 34 -52.40 1.05 38.61
C ASN A 34 -51.43 0.65 37.51
N GLU A 35 -50.15 0.67 37.83
CA GLU A 35 -49.09 0.14 36.99
C GLU A 35 -49.45 -1.33 36.70
N ASP A 36 -50.05 -1.60 35.53
CA ASP A 36 -50.06 -2.95 34.97
C ASP A 36 -48.63 -3.21 34.46
N SER A 37 -47.69 -3.26 35.41
CA SER A 37 -46.30 -3.64 35.17
C SER A 37 -46.31 -5.13 34.86
N VAL A 38 -46.46 -5.46 33.58
CA VAL A 38 -46.21 -6.82 33.11
C VAL A 38 -44.71 -7.03 33.20
N TYR A 39 -44.27 -7.90 34.10
CA TYR A 39 -42.89 -8.37 34.13
C TYR A 39 -42.66 -9.23 32.88
N GLU A 40 -42.17 -8.60 31.82
CA GLU A 40 -41.73 -9.28 30.61
C GLU A 40 -40.32 -9.82 30.83
N VAL A 41 -40.17 -11.14 30.79
CA VAL A 41 -38.87 -11.82 30.83
C VAL A 41 -38.63 -12.42 29.46
N GLY A 42 -37.61 -11.91 28.77
CA GLY A 42 -37.23 -12.41 27.46
C GLY A 42 -35.89 -11.85 27.00
N TYR A 43 -35.37 -12.46 25.95
CA TYR A 43 -34.17 -12.03 25.26
C TYR A 43 -34.46 -10.84 24.34
N VAL A 44 -33.44 -10.00 24.17
CA VAL A 44 -33.43 -8.83 23.30
C VAL A 44 -32.28 -9.01 22.32
N GLY A 45 -32.50 -8.74 21.04
CA GLY A 45 -31.52 -8.87 19.97
C GLY A 45 -31.89 -9.94 18.94
N GLN A 46 -30.96 -10.21 18.03
CA GLN A 46 -31.17 -11.13 16.91
C GLN A 46 -31.35 -12.58 17.40
N ARG A 47 -32.20 -13.35 16.70
CA ARG A 47 -32.56 -14.73 17.07
C ARG A 47 -31.50 -15.78 16.67
N GLN A 48 -30.23 -15.47 16.89
CA GLN A 48 -29.09 -16.23 16.35
C GLN A 48 -28.15 -16.75 17.46
N GLY A 49 -27.82 -18.04 17.42
CA GLY A 49 -26.73 -18.59 18.24
C GLY A 49 -26.66 -20.12 18.28
N ARG A 50 -25.51 -20.66 18.69
CA ARG A 50 -25.29 -22.08 19.05
C ARG A 50 -25.94 -22.44 20.40
N ILE A 51 -26.25 -21.43 21.21
CA ILE A 51 -26.69 -21.54 22.61
C ILE A 51 -28.19 -21.25 22.75
N PHE A 52 -28.76 -20.40 21.89
CA PHE A 52 -30.15 -19.95 21.95
C PHE A 52 -31.00 -20.63 20.86
N ASN A 53 -32.21 -21.02 21.21
CA ASN A 53 -33.16 -21.65 20.30
C ASN A 53 -34.25 -20.64 19.92
N SER A 54 -34.28 -20.25 18.65
CA SER A 54 -35.17 -19.23 18.09
C SER A 54 -36.68 -19.51 18.24
N ASN A 55 -37.06 -20.74 18.59
CA ASN A 55 -38.45 -21.17 18.82
C ASN A 55 -38.79 -21.47 20.29
N LYS A 56 -37.80 -21.82 21.12
CA LYS A 56 -38.03 -22.19 22.53
C LYS A 56 -37.75 -21.04 23.50
N ASP A 57 -36.89 -20.12 23.10
CA ASP A 57 -36.52 -18.98 23.92
C ASP A 57 -37.52 -17.83 23.73
N SER A 58 -37.93 -17.20 24.83
CA SER A 58 -38.85 -16.06 24.80
C SER A 58 -38.09 -14.79 24.41
N TYR A 59 -38.45 -14.14 23.30
CA TYR A 59 -37.92 -12.83 22.90
C TYR A 59 -38.94 -11.73 23.18
N LEU A 60 -38.46 -10.55 23.59
CA LEU A 60 -39.34 -9.40 23.82
C LEU A 60 -39.97 -8.94 22.51
N ALA A 61 -41.27 -8.67 22.53
CA ALA A 61 -42.01 -8.20 21.36
C ALA A 61 -41.74 -6.71 21.10
N GLU A 62 -41.43 -6.36 19.85
CA GLU A 62 -41.32 -4.98 19.39
C GLU A 62 -42.58 -4.54 18.62
N PRO A 63 -42.95 -3.24 18.62
CA PRO A 63 -44.16 -2.76 17.97
C PRO A 63 -44.20 -2.95 16.45
N THR A 64 -43.03 -3.02 15.80
CA THR A 64 -42.92 -3.24 14.35
C THR A 64 -41.86 -4.30 14.05
N VAL A 65 -42.00 -4.93 12.88
CA VAL A 65 -41.04 -5.92 12.41
C VAL A 65 -39.66 -5.28 12.18
N ASP A 66 -39.61 -4.06 11.63
CA ASP A 66 -38.35 -3.30 11.47
C ASP A 66 -37.63 -3.07 12.80
N ARG A 67 -38.36 -2.72 13.87
CA ARG A 67 -37.75 -2.56 15.21
C ARG A 67 -37.27 -3.89 15.80
N THR A 68 -37.86 -5.01 15.40
CA THR A 68 -37.37 -6.35 15.74
C THR A 68 -36.06 -6.64 14.99
N TYR A 69 -35.98 -6.30 13.70
CA TYR A 69 -34.79 -6.54 12.88
C TYR A 69 -33.58 -5.70 13.28
N TYR A 70 -33.81 -4.45 13.69
CA TYR A 70 -32.75 -3.50 14.06
C TYR A 70 -32.60 -3.31 15.58
N GLN A 71 -32.91 -4.33 16.37
CA GLN A 71 -32.78 -4.29 17.82
C GLN A 71 -31.29 -4.36 18.24
N LEU A 72 -30.87 -3.49 19.17
CA LEU A 72 -29.47 -3.33 19.63
C LEU A 72 -28.48 -2.83 18.57
N GLU A 73 -28.98 -2.30 17.44
CA GLU A 73 -28.13 -1.70 16.41
C GLU A 73 -27.63 -0.30 16.84
N PRO A 74 -26.51 0.19 16.26
CA PRO A 74 -25.92 1.46 16.67
C PRO A 74 -26.86 2.67 16.45
N ALA A 75 -26.79 3.63 17.37
CA ALA A 75 -27.58 4.85 17.37
C ALA A 75 -26.69 6.08 17.59
N SER A 76 -27.11 7.23 17.06
CA SER A 76 -26.44 8.51 17.32
C SER A 76 -27.07 9.19 18.52
N VAL A 77 -26.23 9.70 19.43
CA VAL A 77 -26.66 10.38 20.66
C VAL A 77 -25.84 11.66 20.80
N VAL A 78 -26.52 12.80 20.89
CA VAL A 78 -25.91 14.10 21.19
C VAL A 78 -26.14 14.41 22.66
N ARG A 79 -25.06 14.74 23.36
CA ARG A 79 -25.08 15.09 24.78
C ARG A 79 -24.58 16.50 25.00
N ASP A 80 -25.10 17.13 26.03
CA ASP A 80 -24.48 18.34 26.57
C ASP A 80 -23.11 18.00 27.15
N ALA A 81 -22.09 18.75 26.72
CA ALA A 81 -20.70 18.45 27.07
C ALA A 81 -20.42 18.50 28.58
N ASN A 82 -21.15 19.34 29.32
CA ASN A 82 -20.91 19.58 30.74
C ASN A 82 -21.74 18.64 31.64
N THR A 83 -23.02 18.47 31.30
CA THR A 83 -23.99 17.72 32.12
C THR A 83 -24.15 16.28 31.70
N GLN A 84 -23.68 15.91 30.50
CA GLN A 84 -23.83 14.58 29.89
C GLN A 84 -25.29 14.16 29.64
N ASN A 85 -26.24 15.10 29.81
CA ASN A 85 -27.65 14.92 29.49
C ASN A 85 -27.82 14.70 27.99
N ILE A 86 -28.70 13.76 27.63
CA ILE A 86 -29.05 13.50 26.24
C ILE A 86 -29.91 14.65 25.74
N LEU A 87 -29.40 15.40 24.77
CA LEU A 87 -30.15 16.43 24.06
C LEU A 87 -30.93 15.83 22.90
N TYR A 88 -30.32 14.85 22.23
CA TYR A 88 -30.86 14.26 21.02
C TYR A 88 -30.42 12.80 20.86
N GLN A 89 -31.29 11.95 20.29
CA GLN A 89 -31.00 10.55 19.97
C GLN A 89 -31.73 10.16 18.68
N THR A 90 -31.06 9.38 17.82
CA THR A 90 -31.65 8.85 16.58
C THR A 90 -31.11 7.46 16.26
N THR A 91 -31.99 6.56 15.82
CA THR A 91 -31.65 5.20 15.41
C THR A 91 -31.58 5.07 13.89
N TYR A 92 -31.02 3.97 13.38
CA TYR A 92 -31.01 3.69 11.94
C TYR A 92 -32.42 3.74 11.33
N ASN A 93 -33.40 3.13 12.00
CA ASN A 93 -34.79 3.14 11.55
C ASN A 93 -35.39 4.55 11.51
N ASP A 94 -35.05 5.42 12.47
CA ASP A 94 -35.52 6.82 12.48
C ASP A 94 -35.00 7.60 11.27
N VAL A 95 -33.76 7.34 10.86
CA VAL A 95 -33.15 7.96 9.68
C VAL A 95 -33.85 7.53 8.39
N ILE A 96 -34.13 6.23 8.24
CA ILE A 96 -34.91 5.72 7.09
C ILE A 96 -36.30 6.35 7.06
N ASN A 97 -36.96 6.44 8.23
CA ASN A 97 -38.28 7.05 8.34
C ASN A 97 -38.24 8.55 8.03
N LYS A 98 -37.19 9.28 8.45
CA LYS A 98 -37.00 10.70 8.14
C LYS A 98 -36.79 10.91 6.63
N ILE A 99 -35.93 10.13 5.99
CA ILE A 99 -35.72 10.19 4.53
C ILE A 99 -37.05 9.95 3.80
N ARG A 100 -37.81 8.95 4.23
CA ARG A 100 -39.14 8.66 3.66
C ARG A 100 -40.11 9.83 3.87
N PHE A 101 -40.12 10.44 5.06
CA PHE A 101 -40.96 11.58 5.40
C PHE A 101 -40.64 12.80 4.52
N ASP A 102 -39.37 13.04 4.24
CA ASP A 102 -38.90 14.13 3.36
C ASP A 102 -39.11 13.83 1.86
N GLY A 103 -39.70 12.67 1.52
CA GLY A 103 -40.02 12.28 0.14
C GLY A 103 -38.90 11.50 -0.58
N GLY A 104 -37.88 11.04 0.14
CA GLY A 104 -36.81 10.20 -0.39
C GLY A 104 -37.26 8.76 -0.70
N ILE A 105 -36.63 8.14 -1.71
CA ILE A 105 -36.92 6.75 -2.14
C ILE A 105 -36.10 5.79 -1.27
N VAL A 106 -36.77 4.99 -0.43
CA VAL A 106 -36.14 4.07 0.53
C VAL A 106 -36.30 2.58 0.21
N ASP A 107 -36.84 2.27 -0.97
CA ASP A 107 -37.12 0.88 -1.40
C ASP A 107 -35.82 0.07 -1.59
N GLU A 108 -34.73 0.75 -1.91
CA GLU A 108 -33.38 0.20 -2.10
C GLU A 108 -32.41 0.93 -1.16
N GLN A 109 -32.24 0.41 0.06
CA GLN A 109 -31.42 1.07 1.08
C GLN A 109 -29.91 0.96 0.78
N SER A 110 -29.47 -0.09 0.07
CA SER A 110 -28.08 -0.27 -0.37
C SER A 110 -27.53 0.92 -1.15
N ARG A 111 -28.39 1.58 -1.94
CA ARG A 111 -28.05 2.80 -2.70
C ARG A 111 -27.88 4.03 -1.80
N LEU A 112 -28.64 4.12 -0.71
CA LEU A 112 -28.67 5.31 0.15
C LEU A 112 -27.36 5.49 0.94
N PHE A 113 -26.74 4.39 1.34
CA PHE A 113 -25.56 4.39 2.22
C PHE A 113 -24.33 3.75 1.58
N GLU A 114 -24.32 3.67 0.25
CA GLU A 114 -23.14 3.24 -0.49
C GLU A 114 -21.97 4.18 -0.20
N SER A 115 -20.84 3.65 0.26
CA SER A 115 -19.66 4.46 0.56
C SER A 115 -18.36 3.73 0.23
N SER A 116 -17.31 4.48 -0.16
CA SER A 116 -15.96 3.90 -0.15
C SER A 116 -15.50 3.71 1.30
N TYR A 117 -14.57 2.78 1.45
CA TYR A 117 -14.01 2.41 2.74
C TYR A 117 -12.55 2.05 2.59
N TYR A 118 -11.86 2.12 3.72
CA TYR A 118 -10.48 1.69 3.86
C TYR A 118 -10.45 0.51 4.82
N SER A 119 -9.84 -0.58 4.38
CA SER A 119 -9.63 -1.78 5.20
C SER A 119 -8.26 -1.70 5.86
N TYR A 120 -8.19 -1.96 7.17
CA TYR A 120 -6.93 -1.93 7.92
C TYR A 120 -6.06 -3.16 7.61
N ALA A 121 -4.92 -2.94 6.98
CA ALA A 121 -3.97 -3.98 6.61
C ALA A 121 -2.53 -3.50 6.87
N PRO A 122 -2.00 -3.70 8.09
CA PRO A 122 -0.58 -3.44 8.35
C PRO A 122 0.27 -4.34 7.44
N PRO A 123 1.52 -3.96 7.13
CA PRO A 123 2.31 -4.61 6.10
C PRO A 123 2.94 -5.92 6.58
N ILE A 124 2.12 -6.84 7.07
CA ILE A 124 2.51 -8.15 7.62
C ILE A 124 1.81 -9.31 6.88
N ASP A 125 2.34 -10.52 7.02
CA ASP A 125 1.69 -11.77 6.58
C ASP A 125 0.55 -12.15 7.54
N MET A 126 -0.69 -12.07 7.04
CA MET A 126 -1.90 -12.33 7.83
C MET A 126 -2.09 -13.80 8.19
N ASP A 127 -1.64 -14.75 7.35
CA ASP A 127 -1.76 -16.18 7.68
C ASP A 127 -0.73 -16.54 8.77
N LYS A 128 0.51 -16.03 8.71
CA LYS A 128 1.46 -16.21 9.81
C LYS A 128 0.99 -15.61 11.13
N PHE A 129 0.23 -14.52 11.09
CA PHE A 129 -0.36 -13.91 12.29
C PHE A 129 -1.52 -14.73 12.87
N LEU A 130 -2.47 -15.18 12.04
CA LEU A 130 -3.68 -15.90 12.48
C LEU A 130 -3.47 -17.40 12.71
N ASN A 131 -2.63 -17.99 11.86
CA ASN A 131 -2.41 -19.42 11.69
C ASN A 131 -1.04 -19.85 12.22
N TYR A 132 -0.39 -19.00 13.03
CA TYR A 132 0.95 -19.23 13.61
C TYR A 132 1.12 -20.64 14.19
N ALA A 133 0.07 -21.19 14.80
CA ALA A 133 0.06 -22.51 15.39
C ALA A 133 0.31 -23.67 14.40
N ASN A 134 0.24 -23.44 13.09
CA ASN A 134 0.59 -24.39 12.03
C ASN A 134 1.97 -24.11 11.40
N TYR A 135 2.72 -23.12 11.91
CA TYR A 135 4.09 -22.82 11.51
C TYR A 135 5.10 -23.44 12.47
N TYR A 136 6.19 -23.92 11.89
CA TYR A 136 7.31 -24.53 12.60
C TYR A 136 8.60 -23.82 12.21
N TRP A 137 9.46 -23.65 13.20
CA TRP A 137 10.78 -23.05 13.04
C TRP A 137 11.73 -24.05 12.38
N TYR A 138 12.16 -23.69 11.18
CA TYR A 138 13.11 -24.38 10.33
C TYR A 138 14.46 -23.66 10.42
N PRO A 139 15.43 -24.17 11.19
CA PRO A 139 16.72 -23.51 11.38
C PRO A 139 17.51 -23.50 10.08
N TYR A 140 18.34 -22.48 9.88
CA TYR A 140 18.92 -22.22 8.57
C TYR A 140 20.47 -22.35 8.44
N ALA A 141 21.30 -22.29 9.48
CA ALA A 141 22.74 -22.42 9.30
C ALA A 141 23.29 -23.74 9.86
N ASP A 142 23.94 -24.55 9.03
CA ASP A 142 25.04 -25.48 9.37
C ASP A 142 24.91 -26.47 10.55
N ASP A 143 23.75 -26.65 11.17
CA ASP A 143 23.54 -27.65 12.23
C ASP A 143 23.29 -29.06 11.67
N LEU A 144 24.33 -29.57 11.01
CA LEU A 144 24.42 -30.91 10.46
C LEU A 144 25.70 -31.61 10.93
N SER A 145 26.54 -30.94 11.72
CA SER A 145 27.82 -31.50 12.17
C SER A 145 27.87 -31.96 13.62
N THR A 146 26.87 -31.69 14.48
CA THR A 146 26.86 -32.28 15.84
C THR A 146 25.46 -32.48 16.43
N GLU A 147 24.54 -33.15 15.74
CA GLU A 147 23.42 -33.81 16.43
C GLU A 147 23.85 -35.24 16.81
N THR A 148 24.19 -35.43 18.08
CA THR A 148 24.47 -36.75 18.63
C THR A 148 23.14 -37.48 18.82
N GLY A 149 22.53 -37.97 17.74
CA GLY A 149 21.30 -38.78 17.87
C GLY A 149 20.38 -39.01 16.67
N GLY A 150 20.57 -38.44 15.47
CA GLY A 150 19.59 -38.71 14.40
C GLY A 150 19.66 -37.90 13.11
N THR A 151 20.87 -37.72 12.56
CA THR A 151 21.23 -37.48 11.16
C THR A 151 20.19 -36.87 10.21
N PHE A 152 20.21 -35.54 10.09
CA PHE A 152 20.28 -34.94 8.76
C PHE A 152 21.70 -34.42 8.58
N ASN A 153 22.32 -34.65 7.41
CA ASN A 153 23.56 -33.98 6.98
C ASN A 153 23.30 -32.94 5.87
N LYS A 154 22.02 -32.72 5.52
CA LYS A 154 21.49 -31.68 4.63
C LYS A 154 19.99 -31.50 4.95
N LEU A 155 19.49 -30.27 4.96
CA LEU A 155 18.07 -29.98 5.12
C LEU A 155 17.23 -30.71 4.04
N PRO A 156 16.11 -31.38 4.39
CA PRO A 156 15.29 -32.09 3.42
C PRO A 156 14.70 -31.11 2.39
N SER A 157 14.97 -31.36 1.12
CA SER A 157 14.45 -30.56 -0.01
C SER A 157 13.80 -31.48 -1.03
N LYS A 158 12.70 -31.01 -1.62
CA LYS A 158 11.97 -31.77 -2.63
C LYS A 158 12.73 -31.71 -3.97
N PRO A 159 13.17 -32.85 -4.53
CA PRO A 159 13.73 -32.87 -5.87
C PRO A 159 12.64 -32.53 -6.90
N VAL A 160 12.96 -31.67 -7.87
CA VAL A 160 12.08 -31.27 -8.96
C VAL A 160 12.76 -31.56 -10.30
N ASP A 161 12.04 -32.19 -11.23
CA ASP A 161 12.48 -32.45 -12.60
C ASP A 161 11.36 -32.23 -13.64
N GLY A 162 11.76 -32.11 -14.91
CA GLY A 162 10.88 -32.25 -16.05
C GLY A 162 10.58 -33.71 -16.38
N THR A 163 9.93 -33.91 -17.52
CA THR A 163 9.71 -35.23 -18.13
C THR A 163 10.28 -35.25 -19.55
N SER A 164 10.44 -36.45 -20.12
CA SER A 164 10.85 -36.61 -21.52
C SER A 164 9.96 -35.88 -22.54
N SER A 165 8.68 -35.64 -22.21
CA SER A 165 7.73 -34.90 -23.04
C SER A 165 7.61 -33.41 -22.68
N ALA A 166 8.15 -32.98 -21.54
CA ALA A 166 8.05 -31.61 -21.04
C ALA A 166 9.23 -31.30 -20.11
N SER A 167 10.30 -30.73 -20.66
CA SER A 167 11.47 -30.25 -19.90
C SER A 167 11.18 -28.91 -19.21
N ILE A 168 11.97 -28.57 -18.17
CA ILE A 168 11.92 -27.28 -17.47
C ILE A 168 13.12 -26.42 -17.91
N THR A 169 12.86 -25.23 -18.44
CA THR A 169 13.88 -24.23 -18.82
C THR A 169 14.03 -23.17 -17.73
N LEU A 170 15.20 -23.09 -17.10
CA LEU A 170 15.47 -22.16 -16.01
C LEU A 170 16.16 -20.87 -16.51
N PRO A 171 15.81 -19.68 -15.98
CA PRO A 171 14.75 -19.40 -15.00
C PRO A 171 13.37 -19.19 -15.63
N THR A 172 13.29 -19.11 -16.96
CA THR A 172 12.15 -18.55 -17.73
C THR A 172 10.81 -19.24 -17.50
N ASP A 173 10.82 -20.55 -17.22
CA ASP A 173 9.57 -21.30 -17.04
C ASP A 173 8.96 -21.09 -15.64
N ILE A 174 9.73 -20.55 -14.68
CA ILE A 174 9.37 -20.50 -13.26
C ILE A 174 9.36 -19.09 -12.71
N VAL A 175 10.48 -18.37 -12.81
CA VAL A 175 10.61 -17.03 -12.22
C VAL A 175 9.70 -16.06 -12.98
N GLY A 176 8.97 -15.21 -12.27
CA GLY A 176 7.95 -14.34 -12.89
C GLY A 176 6.54 -14.92 -12.86
N GLN A 177 6.38 -16.24 -12.74
CA GLN A 177 5.07 -16.90 -12.81
C GLN A 177 4.28 -16.70 -11.51
N LYS A 178 2.95 -16.57 -11.58
CA LYS A 178 2.08 -16.50 -10.39
C LYS A 178 1.96 -17.84 -9.69
N THR A 179 1.87 -18.92 -10.47
CA THR A 179 1.79 -20.30 -9.99
C THR A 179 2.63 -21.18 -10.89
N TYR A 180 3.13 -22.29 -10.36
CA TYR A 180 3.87 -23.25 -11.16
C TYR A 180 3.59 -24.66 -10.64
N THR A 181 3.32 -25.58 -11.56
CA THR A 181 3.30 -27.01 -11.29
C THR A 181 4.32 -27.64 -12.20
N ALA A 182 5.35 -28.24 -11.61
CA ALA A 182 6.38 -28.93 -12.37
C ALA A 182 5.78 -30.14 -13.10
N PRO A 183 6.36 -30.56 -14.24
CA PRO A 183 5.92 -31.75 -14.98
C PRO A 183 5.91 -33.05 -14.17
N ASP A 184 6.70 -33.14 -13.10
CA ASP A 184 6.67 -34.25 -12.13
C ASP A 184 5.47 -34.24 -11.16
N GLY A 185 4.59 -33.24 -11.27
CA GLY A 185 3.42 -33.03 -10.41
C GLY A 185 3.68 -32.18 -9.17
N THR A 186 4.89 -31.67 -8.97
CA THR A 186 5.22 -30.81 -7.83
C THR A 186 4.61 -29.43 -8.00
N ILE A 187 3.63 -29.11 -7.16
CA ILE A 187 3.04 -27.77 -7.06
C ILE A 187 3.94 -26.89 -6.21
N PHE A 188 4.28 -25.71 -6.72
CA PHE A 188 5.08 -24.72 -5.99
C PHE A 188 4.17 -23.94 -5.04
N THR A 189 4.55 -23.91 -3.78
CA THR A 189 3.86 -23.16 -2.70
C THR A 189 4.87 -22.33 -1.91
N ASN A 190 4.44 -21.22 -1.32
CA ASN A 190 5.29 -20.38 -0.51
C ASN A 190 5.84 -21.14 0.71
N GLY A 191 7.16 -21.02 0.91
CA GLY A 191 7.95 -21.75 1.89
C GLY A 191 8.45 -23.12 1.42
N LEU A 192 8.11 -23.61 0.22
CA LEU A 192 8.55 -24.92 -0.28
C LEU A 192 10.06 -24.93 -0.52
N HIS A 193 10.77 -25.86 0.12
CA HIS A 193 12.20 -26.08 -0.08
C HIS A 193 12.41 -27.10 -1.21
N ILE A 194 12.99 -26.67 -2.32
CA ILE A 194 13.22 -27.51 -3.50
C ILE A 194 14.69 -27.59 -3.90
N ARG A 195 15.01 -28.58 -4.73
CA ARG A 195 16.24 -28.65 -5.52
C ARG A 195 15.94 -29.16 -6.92
N PHE A 196 16.54 -28.58 -7.94
CA PHE A 196 16.42 -29.10 -9.30
C PHE A 196 17.36 -30.31 -9.45
N ALA A 197 16.81 -31.50 -9.61
CA ALA A 197 17.57 -32.73 -9.52
C ALA A 197 17.02 -33.78 -10.50
N GLY A 198 17.34 -33.61 -11.78
CA GLY A 198 17.01 -34.59 -12.80
C GLY A 198 17.51 -34.21 -14.19
N SER A 199 17.17 -35.04 -15.18
CA SER A 199 17.80 -35.04 -16.51
C SER A 199 17.09 -34.13 -17.52
N TYR A 200 15.91 -33.60 -17.17
CA TYR A 200 15.06 -32.81 -18.06
C TYR A 200 15.00 -31.33 -17.66
N ILE A 201 16.06 -30.86 -16.99
CA ILE A 201 16.30 -29.44 -16.71
C ILE A 201 17.20 -28.86 -17.81
N ILE A 202 16.75 -27.79 -18.45
CA ILE A 202 17.50 -27.03 -19.45
C ILE A 202 18.10 -25.80 -18.79
N GLY A 203 19.43 -25.75 -18.74
CA GLY A 203 20.23 -24.70 -18.09
C GLY A 203 20.76 -25.12 -16.72
N THR A 204 22.02 -24.79 -16.42
CA THR A 204 22.68 -25.16 -15.15
C THR A 204 22.65 -24.04 -14.10
N ALA A 205 22.21 -22.86 -14.50
CA ALA A 205 22.28 -21.61 -13.77
C ALA A 205 21.65 -21.62 -12.37
N PHE A 206 20.52 -22.31 -12.27
CA PHE A 206 19.73 -22.43 -11.06
C PHE A 206 19.81 -23.85 -10.48
N GLN A 207 20.72 -24.69 -10.97
CA GLN A 207 20.84 -26.07 -10.53
C GLN A 207 22.08 -26.27 -9.68
N TYR A 208 23.17 -25.62 -10.07
CA TYR A 208 24.48 -25.84 -9.50
C TYR A 208 25.22 -24.54 -9.27
N PHE A 209 25.93 -24.52 -8.15
CA PHE A 209 26.96 -23.55 -7.86
C PHE A 209 28.33 -24.18 -8.12
N TYR A 210 29.21 -23.42 -8.75
CA TYR A 210 30.54 -23.90 -9.14
C TYR A 210 31.63 -23.08 -8.46
N THR A 211 32.59 -23.79 -7.88
CA THR A 211 33.82 -23.21 -7.34
C THR A 211 35.00 -23.71 -8.17
N VAL A 212 35.86 -22.81 -8.63
CA VAL A 212 37.08 -23.15 -9.38
C VAL A 212 38.17 -23.51 -8.39
N ASP A 213 38.65 -24.74 -8.48
CA ASP A 213 39.63 -25.31 -7.55
C ASP A 213 41.06 -25.05 -8.00
N SER A 214 41.33 -25.19 -9.31
CA SER A 214 42.65 -24.93 -9.91
C SER A 214 42.57 -24.54 -11.39
N LEU A 215 43.56 -23.76 -11.85
CA LEU A 215 43.80 -23.46 -13.27
C LEU A 215 45.07 -24.18 -13.71
N THR A 216 44.98 -25.00 -14.77
CA THR A 216 46.10 -25.81 -15.28
C THR A 216 46.39 -25.46 -16.73
N ILE A 217 47.65 -25.10 -17.02
CA ILE A 217 48.13 -24.83 -18.37
C ILE A 217 48.30 -26.17 -19.10
N THR A 218 47.56 -26.38 -20.18
CA THR A 218 47.62 -27.61 -20.99
C THR A 218 48.32 -27.38 -22.33
N ALA A 219 48.29 -26.15 -22.85
CA ALA A 219 49.15 -25.68 -23.92
C ALA A 219 49.51 -24.20 -23.70
N ALA A 220 50.79 -23.87 -23.66
CA ALA A 220 51.25 -22.53 -23.26
C ALA A 220 50.93 -21.42 -24.27
N GLY A 221 50.72 -21.77 -25.55
CA GLY A 221 50.56 -20.81 -26.67
C GLY A 221 51.70 -19.78 -26.76
N THR A 222 51.55 -18.73 -27.56
CA THR A 222 52.52 -17.61 -27.66
C THR A 222 51.79 -16.30 -27.94
N GLY A 223 52.33 -15.17 -27.47
CA GLY A 223 51.75 -13.82 -27.68
C GLY A 223 50.95 -13.27 -26.50
N TYR A 224 51.11 -13.84 -25.30
CA TYR A 224 50.46 -13.41 -24.05
C TYR A 224 51.38 -12.49 -23.22
N ALA A 225 50.77 -11.67 -22.38
CA ALA A 225 51.44 -10.76 -21.44
C ALA A 225 51.12 -11.12 -19.97
N ILE A 226 51.96 -10.61 -19.06
CA ILE A 226 51.66 -10.66 -17.62
C ILE A 226 50.42 -9.81 -17.35
N ASP A 227 49.56 -10.27 -16.44
CA ASP A 227 48.26 -9.70 -16.07
C ASP A 227 47.14 -9.84 -17.13
N ASP A 228 47.36 -10.61 -18.20
CA ASP A 228 46.27 -11.05 -19.09
C ASP A 228 45.17 -11.77 -18.28
N ALA A 229 43.93 -11.31 -18.42
CA ALA A 229 42.79 -11.86 -17.69
C ALA A 229 42.39 -13.25 -18.20
N ILE A 230 42.21 -14.19 -17.28
CA ILE A 230 41.66 -15.52 -17.53
C ILE A 230 40.18 -15.50 -17.17
N VAL A 231 39.34 -15.79 -18.16
CA VAL A 231 37.90 -15.63 -18.12
C VAL A 231 37.18 -16.94 -18.35
N ILE A 232 36.18 -17.23 -17.51
CA ILE A 232 35.21 -18.32 -17.70
C ILE A 232 33.82 -17.68 -17.65
N ALA A 233 32.98 -17.97 -18.64
CA ALA A 233 31.62 -17.42 -18.72
C ALA A 233 31.54 -15.88 -18.58
N GLY A 234 32.55 -15.14 -19.07
CA GLY A 234 32.58 -13.67 -19.00
C GLY A 234 33.06 -13.08 -17.66
N LYS A 235 33.39 -13.90 -16.66
CA LYS A 235 33.95 -13.45 -15.37
C LYS A 235 35.47 -13.60 -15.33
N ASN A 236 36.19 -12.65 -14.72
CA ASN A 236 37.62 -12.80 -14.45
C ASN A 236 37.82 -13.78 -13.29
N ILE A 237 38.43 -14.93 -13.56
CA ILE A 237 38.63 -16.03 -12.61
C ILE A 237 40.10 -16.15 -12.20
N GLY A 238 40.98 -15.65 -13.05
CA GLY A 238 42.42 -15.71 -12.84
C GLY A 238 43.16 -14.73 -13.73
N LYS A 239 44.48 -14.80 -13.68
CA LYS A 239 45.35 -14.06 -14.59
C LYS A 239 46.64 -14.81 -14.90
N VAL A 240 47.31 -14.40 -15.97
CA VAL A 240 48.66 -14.85 -16.30
C VAL A 240 49.67 -14.17 -15.38
N THR A 241 50.49 -14.95 -14.68
CA THR A 241 51.48 -14.43 -13.72
C THR A 241 52.91 -14.46 -14.25
N ALA A 242 53.19 -15.29 -15.26
CA ALA A 242 54.48 -15.31 -15.92
C ALA A 242 54.38 -15.78 -17.38
N VAL A 243 55.22 -15.19 -18.23
CA VAL A 243 55.46 -15.60 -19.62
C VAL A 243 56.96 -15.74 -19.89
N ASN A 244 57.34 -16.57 -20.86
CA ASN A 244 58.73 -16.68 -21.31
C ASN A 244 59.09 -15.62 -22.37
N GLY A 245 60.33 -15.59 -22.85
CA GLY A 245 60.83 -14.62 -23.85
C GLY A 245 60.13 -14.64 -25.22
N SER A 246 59.22 -15.59 -25.47
CA SER A 246 58.36 -15.65 -26.67
C SER A 246 56.90 -15.26 -26.41
N GLY A 247 56.57 -14.86 -25.17
CA GLY A 247 55.19 -14.59 -24.76
C GLY A 247 54.35 -15.85 -24.54
N ALA A 248 54.97 -17.00 -24.24
CA ALA A 248 54.25 -18.22 -23.88
C ALA A 248 53.96 -18.27 -22.38
N ILE A 249 52.75 -18.69 -22.00
CA ILE A 249 52.29 -18.72 -20.60
C ILE A 249 53.08 -19.79 -19.82
N THR A 250 53.74 -19.38 -18.73
CA THR A 250 54.50 -20.30 -17.85
C THR A 250 53.91 -20.41 -16.45
N ALA A 251 53.10 -19.45 -16.01
CA ALA A 251 52.36 -19.52 -14.75
C ALA A 251 51.05 -18.74 -14.81
N VAL A 252 50.06 -19.23 -14.06
CA VAL A 252 48.72 -18.63 -13.90
C VAL A 252 48.34 -18.66 -12.42
N GLU A 253 47.47 -17.75 -12.00
CA GLU A 253 46.87 -17.76 -10.66
C GLU A 253 45.36 -17.60 -10.74
N ILE A 254 44.66 -18.18 -9.76
CA ILE A 254 43.24 -17.91 -9.53
C ILE A 254 43.13 -16.63 -8.73
N THR A 255 42.40 -15.66 -9.28
CA THR A 255 42.08 -14.39 -8.61
C THR A 255 40.69 -14.43 -8.01
N SER A 256 39.74 -15.16 -8.62
CA SER A 256 38.41 -15.39 -8.07
C SER A 256 38.00 -16.85 -8.24
N ALA A 257 37.68 -17.54 -7.15
CA ALA A 257 37.29 -18.96 -7.20
C ALA A 257 35.79 -19.17 -7.42
N VAL A 258 34.97 -18.10 -7.39
CA VAL A 258 33.51 -18.21 -7.38
C VAL A 258 32.95 -17.75 -8.71
N LEU A 259 32.27 -18.64 -9.43
CA LEU A 259 31.45 -18.25 -10.59
C LEU A 259 30.13 -17.61 -10.11
N ASN A 260 29.48 -16.79 -10.93
CA ASN A 260 28.17 -16.26 -10.51
C ASN A 260 27.14 -17.40 -10.42
N ASP A 261 26.12 -17.19 -9.60
CA ASP A 261 24.94 -18.06 -9.57
C ASP A 261 24.33 -18.05 -10.97
N GLY A 262 24.53 -19.11 -11.74
CA GLY A 262 24.22 -19.04 -13.17
C GLY A 262 25.19 -19.76 -14.08
N ASP A 263 26.46 -19.65 -13.75
CA ASP A 263 27.52 -19.85 -14.72
C ASP A 263 27.92 -21.33 -14.78
N THR A 264 27.94 -21.89 -15.99
CA THR A 264 28.57 -23.20 -16.23
C THR A 264 30.07 -22.99 -16.44
N PRO A 265 30.97 -23.78 -15.82
CA PRO A 265 32.38 -23.80 -16.19
C PRO A 265 32.53 -24.35 -17.61
N GLY A 266 32.48 -23.47 -18.60
CA GLY A 266 32.73 -23.76 -20.01
C GLY A 266 34.22 -23.67 -20.37
N THR A 267 34.50 -23.44 -21.66
CA THR A 267 35.87 -23.24 -22.17
C THR A 267 36.52 -21.99 -21.57
N VAL A 268 37.71 -22.14 -20.98
CA VAL A 268 38.51 -21.03 -20.45
C VAL A 268 38.99 -20.15 -21.62
N THR A 269 38.70 -18.86 -21.56
CA THR A 269 39.12 -17.87 -22.56
C THR A 269 40.06 -16.85 -21.93
N ILE A 270 41.04 -16.35 -22.68
CA ILE A 270 42.00 -15.33 -22.22
C ILE A 270 41.73 -14.04 -22.99
N THR A 271 41.57 -12.92 -22.29
CA THR A 271 41.02 -11.68 -22.87
C THR A 271 42.10 -10.64 -23.18
N THR A 272 43.05 -10.93 -24.09
CA THR A 272 43.96 -9.92 -24.72
C THR A 272 44.52 -10.38 -26.08
N SER A 273 45.19 -9.47 -26.79
CA SER A 273 45.01 -9.19 -28.23
C SER A 273 46.06 -9.70 -29.23
N ALA A 274 46.91 -10.68 -28.90
CA ALA A 274 47.93 -11.15 -29.87
C ALA A 274 48.18 -12.68 -29.93
N GLY A 275 47.50 -13.48 -29.11
CA GLY A 275 47.85 -14.90 -28.93
C GLY A 275 47.22 -15.86 -29.94
N THR A 276 47.98 -16.87 -30.40
CA THR A 276 47.44 -18.06 -31.06
C THR A 276 47.61 -19.30 -30.16
N SER A 277 46.52 -20.01 -29.90
CA SER A 277 46.48 -21.42 -29.44
C SER A 277 46.96 -21.78 -28.02
N GLY A 278 46.90 -20.88 -27.02
CA GLY A 278 47.02 -21.27 -25.60
C GLY A 278 45.75 -21.92 -25.05
N VAL A 279 45.87 -23.00 -24.26
CA VAL A 279 44.74 -23.74 -23.64
C VAL A 279 44.99 -23.87 -22.14
N ILE A 280 44.03 -23.38 -21.35
CA ILE A 280 43.98 -23.50 -19.90
C ILE A 280 42.75 -24.33 -19.55
N THR A 281 42.89 -25.27 -18.62
CA THR A 281 41.76 -26.07 -18.08
C THR A 281 41.49 -25.64 -16.65
N ALA A 282 40.23 -25.45 -16.29
CA ALA A 282 39.80 -25.19 -14.93
C ALA A 282 39.22 -26.47 -14.32
N THR A 283 39.73 -26.88 -13.15
CA THR A 283 39.04 -27.89 -12.32
C THR A 283 38.05 -27.18 -11.42
N HIS A 284 36.91 -27.82 -11.17
CA HIS A 284 35.83 -27.23 -10.40
C HIS A 284 35.09 -28.23 -9.54
N THR A 285 34.58 -27.72 -8.42
CA THR A 285 33.65 -28.41 -7.53
C THR A 285 32.24 -27.92 -7.83
N GLN A 286 31.32 -28.87 -8.01
CA GLN A 286 29.91 -28.61 -8.29
C GLN A 286 29.06 -28.90 -7.05
N THR A 287 28.26 -27.95 -6.62
CA THR A 287 27.34 -28.09 -5.47
C THR A 287 25.90 -27.85 -5.90
N SER A 288 24.98 -28.77 -5.61
CA SER A 288 23.56 -28.55 -5.88
C SER A 288 22.99 -27.42 -5.02
N ILE A 289 22.34 -26.46 -5.67
CA ILE A 289 21.66 -25.36 -5.01
C ILE A 289 20.28 -25.83 -4.55
N THR A 290 19.84 -25.32 -3.40
CA THR A 290 18.46 -25.50 -2.94
C THR A 290 17.80 -24.15 -2.75
N TYR A 291 16.48 -24.08 -2.92
CA TYR A 291 15.73 -22.83 -2.93
C TYR A 291 14.51 -22.91 -2.02
N PHE A 292 14.21 -21.81 -1.33
CA PHE A 292 12.85 -21.55 -0.87
C PHE A 292 12.06 -20.91 -2.00
N ILE A 293 10.88 -21.47 -2.25
CA ILE A 293 9.88 -20.84 -3.11
C ILE A 293 9.18 -19.74 -2.33
N GLU A 294 9.21 -18.52 -2.87
CA GLU A 294 8.51 -17.36 -2.32
C GLU A 294 7.77 -16.59 -3.41
N GLY A 295 6.71 -15.87 -3.04
CA GLY A 295 5.92 -15.05 -3.97
C GLY A 295 4.91 -15.79 -4.86
N VAL A 296 4.64 -17.08 -4.65
CA VAL A 296 3.48 -17.77 -5.24
C VAL A 296 2.20 -16.97 -4.99
N GLY A 297 1.35 -16.88 -5.99
CA GLY A 297 0.21 -15.97 -6.08
C GLY A 297 0.55 -14.71 -6.86
N LYS A 298 1.73 -14.11 -6.63
CA LYS A 298 2.14 -12.82 -7.23
C LYS A 298 3.21 -12.99 -8.31
N GLU A 299 4.37 -13.48 -7.90
CA GLU A 299 5.56 -13.74 -8.73
C GLU A 299 6.45 -14.71 -7.97
N ILE A 300 6.65 -15.90 -8.54
CA ILE A 300 7.53 -16.93 -7.99
C ILE A 300 8.97 -16.43 -8.04
N LYS A 301 9.62 -16.56 -6.89
CA LYS A 301 11.04 -16.32 -6.68
C LYS A 301 11.70 -17.55 -6.11
N LEU A 302 12.93 -17.76 -6.56
CA LEU A 302 13.83 -18.78 -6.05
C LEU A 302 14.79 -18.09 -5.07
N ILE A 303 14.57 -18.29 -3.77
CA ILE A 303 15.43 -17.72 -2.73
C ILE A 303 16.51 -18.74 -2.40
N ASP A 304 17.74 -18.42 -2.78
CA ASP A 304 18.89 -19.31 -2.56
C ASP A 304 19.16 -19.51 -1.07
N THR A 305 19.11 -20.77 -0.64
CA THR A 305 19.36 -21.17 0.74
C THR A 305 20.83 -21.14 1.13
N ARG A 306 21.70 -20.43 0.43
CA ARG A 306 23.07 -20.09 0.87
C ARG A 306 23.17 -18.63 1.30
N THR A 307 22.23 -17.81 0.85
CA THR A 307 22.19 -16.35 1.08
C THR A 307 21.45 -15.95 2.34
N LEU A 308 20.59 -16.82 2.88
CA LEU A 308 19.99 -16.63 4.20
C LEU A 308 21.09 -16.84 5.27
N ARG A 309 20.89 -16.43 6.53
CA ARG A 309 21.92 -16.40 7.60
C ARG A 309 21.27 -16.56 8.98
N ASN A 310 21.92 -17.30 9.88
CA ASN A 310 21.64 -17.26 11.31
C ASN A 310 22.55 -16.20 11.95
N VAL A 311 21.98 -15.17 12.57
CA VAL A 311 22.75 -14.12 13.25
C VAL A 311 23.35 -14.69 14.54
N ASN A 312 24.67 -14.57 14.71
CA ASN A 312 25.48 -14.83 15.91
C ASN A 312 25.30 -16.21 16.59
N ASP A 313 25.97 -17.21 16.01
CA ASP A 313 26.05 -18.58 16.51
C ASP A 313 26.63 -18.71 17.94
N SER A 314 25.81 -19.29 18.82
CA SER A 314 26.15 -20.36 19.80
C SER A 314 24.91 -20.89 20.55
N THR A 315 23.71 -20.34 20.30
CA THR A 315 22.43 -20.84 20.86
C THR A 315 21.30 -20.84 19.82
N SER A 316 21.56 -21.34 18.60
CA SER A 316 20.70 -21.42 17.40
C SER A 316 19.32 -22.14 17.55
N ALA A 317 18.69 -22.09 18.72
CA ALA A 317 17.41 -22.68 19.06
C ALA A 317 16.28 -21.67 19.34
N THR A 318 16.56 -20.35 19.43
CA THR A 318 15.52 -19.35 19.73
C THR A 318 14.70 -18.97 18.50
N LYS A 319 13.39 -19.18 18.58
CA LYS A 319 12.41 -18.84 17.55
C LYS A 319 12.31 -17.31 17.43
N ASP A 320 12.25 -16.79 16.21
CA ASP A 320 12.10 -15.35 15.98
C ASP A 320 10.71 -15.03 15.43
N TYR A 321 9.86 -14.41 16.23
CA TYR A 321 8.49 -14.05 15.89
C TYR A 321 8.38 -12.69 15.21
N ILE A 322 9.45 -11.89 15.12
CA ILE A 322 9.47 -10.60 14.45
C ILE A 322 10.50 -10.63 13.31
N THR A 323 10.00 -10.84 12.09
CA THR A 323 10.82 -11.15 10.91
C THR A 323 10.40 -10.33 9.70
N ILE A 324 11.21 -10.38 8.64
CA ILE A 324 10.85 -9.86 7.32
C ILE A 324 10.73 -11.07 6.38
N LYS A 325 9.81 -11.02 5.40
CA LYS A 325 9.66 -12.07 4.40
C LYS A 325 11.00 -12.36 3.71
N ARG A 326 11.30 -13.64 3.47
CA ARG A 326 12.58 -14.09 2.88
C ARG A 326 12.86 -13.45 1.51
N GLY A 327 14.14 -13.27 1.23
CA GLY A 327 14.63 -12.75 -0.05
C GLY A 327 14.34 -11.26 -0.25
N ALA A 328 14.49 -10.45 0.81
CA ALA A 328 14.52 -8.99 0.67
C ALA A 328 15.76 -8.55 -0.13
N THR A 329 15.60 -7.53 -0.96
CA THR A 329 16.62 -7.07 -1.94
C THR A 329 17.82 -6.42 -1.25
N ASP A 330 17.56 -5.74 -0.15
CA ASP A 330 18.57 -5.18 0.75
C ASP A 330 19.37 -6.28 1.49
N GLY A 331 18.98 -7.55 1.38
CA GLY A 331 19.59 -8.69 2.06
C GLY A 331 19.64 -8.55 3.58
N ASN A 332 18.65 -7.90 4.20
CA ASN A 332 18.67 -7.61 5.63
C ASN A 332 18.61 -8.87 6.52
N LEU A 333 19.15 -8.74 7.74
CA LEU A 333 19.23 -9.86 8.68
C LEU A 333 17.86 -10.39 9.13
N TRP A 334 16.81 -9.55 9.20
CA TRP A 334 15.46 -10.01 9.54
C TRP A 334 14.84 -10.91 8.47
N SER A 335 15.20 -10.69 7.20
CA SER A 335 14.82 -11.53 6.06
C SER A 335 15.67 -12.79 5.98
N LYS A 336 17.00 -12.64 6.17
CA LYS A 336 17.97 -13.75 6.13
C LYS A 336 17.80 -14.75 7.28
N SER A 337 17.27 -14.34 8.43
CA SER A 337 17.08 -15.25 9.59
C SER A 337 15.68 -15.83 9.73
N ASN A 338 14.78 -15.56 8.78
CA ASN A 338 13.40 -16.02 8.84
C ASN A 338 13.27 -17.52 8.54
N GLY A 339 13.11 -18.30 9.62
CA GLY A 339 12.98 -19.76 9.58
C GLY A 339 11.53 -20.29 9.57
N TRP A 340 10.48 -19.47 9.48
CA TRP A 340 9.11 -20.00 9.58
C TRP A 340 8.67 -20.71 8.31
N VAL A 341 8.21 -21.96 8.47
CA VAL A 341 7.66 -22.80 7.41
C VAL A 341 6.34 -23.41 7.86
N HIS A 342 5.32 -23.38 6.99
CA HIS A 342 4.01 -23.97 7.28
C HIS A 342 4.10 -25.50 7.30
N LYS A 343 3.36 -26.16 8.18
CA LYS A 343 3.42 -27.63 8.35
C LYS A 343 3.10 -28.41 7.07
N ASP A 344 2.22 -27.90 6.21
CA ASP A 344 1.82 -28.60 4.97
C ASP A 344 2.98 -28.70 4.00
N THR A 345 3.84 -27.67 4.00
CA THR A 345 5.06 -27.66 3.22
C THR A 345 6.05 -28.69 3.75
N LEU A 346 6.19 -28.80 5.07
CA LEU A 346 7.05 -29.79 5.71
C LEU A 346 6.57 -31.23 5.43
N ASP A 347 5.25 -31.45 5.44
CA ASP A 347 4.64 -32.74 5.14
C ASP A 347 4.82 -33.16 3.67
N SER A 348 5.12 -32.20 2.78
CA SER A 348 5.39 -32.48 1.36
C SER A 348 6.81 -32.98 1.09
N TYR A 349 7.71 -32.94 2.07
CA TYR A 349 9.09 -33.35 1.90
C TYR A 349 9.25 -34.87 1.89
N PRO A 350 10.17 -35.40 1.06
CA PRO A 350 10.40 -36.83 0.99
C PRO A 350 10.96 -37.36 2.32
N VAL A 351 10.40 -38.47 2.80
CA VAL A 351 10.97 -39.25 3.90
C VAL A 351 12.15 -40.05 3.34
N THR A 352 13.36 -39.76 3.80
CA THR A 352 14.53 -40.54 3.35
C THR A 352 14.62 -41.80 4.19
N THR A 353 14.56 -42.97 3.56
CA THR A 353 14.75 -44.25 4.24
C THR A 353 16.17 -44.72 3.97
N VAL A 354 17.01 -44.78 5.00
CA VAL A 354 18.36 -45.33 4.93
C VAL A 354 18.29 -46.79 5.39
N ASN A 355 18.62 -47.71 4.50
CA ASN A 355 18.87 -49.10 4.85
C ASN A 355 20.36 -49.24 5.11
N THR A 356 20.76 -49.49 6.35
CA THR A 356 22.13 -49.89 6.66
C THR A 356 22.17 -51.41 6.75
N GLU A 357 22.91 -52.04 5.85
CA GLU A 357 23.33 -53.43 5.98
C GLU A 357 24.55 -53.47 6.90
N THR A 358 24.49 -54.31 7.93
CA THR A 358 25.59 -54.48 8.88
C THR A 358 26.06 -55.93 8.81
N ASP A 359 27.33 -56.12 8.48
CA ASP A 359 27.98 -57.44 8.58
C ASP A 359 28.22 -57.76 10.06
N GLN A 360 27.61 -58.84 10.54
CA GLN A 360 27.86 -59.37 11.88
C GLN A 360 29.19 -60.14 11.86
N ALA A 361 30.24 -59.57 12.46
CA ALA A 361 31.61 -60.10 12.43
C ALA A 361 31.87 -61.29 13.41
N TRP A 362 30.90 -62.15 13.70
CA TRP A 362 30.99 -63.15 14.77
C TRP A 362 30.84 -64.61 14.33
N ASP A 363 31.12 -64.93 13.06
CA ASP A 363 31.31 -66.31 12.63
C ASP A 363 32.54 -66.43 11.72
N ASP A 364 33.56 -67.15 12.19
CA ASP A 364 34.85 -67.37 11.51
C ASP A 364 34.98 -68.85 11.08
N ASP A 365 33.86 -69.55 10.88
CA ASP A 365 33.85 -70.93 10.38
C ASP A 365 33.94 -71.00 8.85
N ALA A 366 35.00 -71.66 8.37
CA ALA A 366 35.41 -71.75 6.96
C ALA A 366 34.48 -72.59 6.04
N TRP A 367 33.24 -72.86 6.44
CA TRP A 367 32.29 -73.71 5.71
C TRP A 367 30.98 -73.01 5.32
N ASP A 368 30.79 -71.75 5.68
CA ASP A 368 29.59 -71.00 5.31
C ASP A 368 29.73 -70.35 3.92
N VAL A 369 29.65 -71.18 2.89
CA VAL A 369 29.37 -70.74 1.53
C VAL A 369 27.87 -70.84 1.33
N THR A 370 27.22 -69.68 1.31
CA THR A 370 25.81 -69.37 0.98
C THR A 370 24.81 -69.30 2.14
N ASN A 371 24.92 -68.30 3.02
CA ASN A 371 23.82 -67.38 3.37
C ASN A 371 24.33 -66.18 4.18
N PHE A 372 24.23 -64.99 3.60
CA PHE A 372 24.54 -63.71 4.25
C PHE A 372 23.47 -63.40 5.31
N ASP A 373 23.84 -63.36 6.60
CA ASP A 373 22.94 -62.94 7.69
C ASP A 373 22.92 -61.40 7.78
N ILE A 374 22.24 -60.76 6.81
CA ILE A 374 22.11 -59.31 6.73
C ILE A 374 21.08 -58.85 7.76
N SER A 375 21.50 -58.17 8.83
CA SER A 375 20.58 -57.32 9.60
C SER A 375 20.41 -55.98 8.87
N GLN A 376 19.27 -55.81 8.20
CA GLN A 376 18.83 -54.49 7.71
C GLN A 376 18.29 -53.68 8.88
N ALA A 377 18.97 -52.59 9.23
CA ALA A 377 18.38 -51.54 10.05
C ALA A 377 17.81 -50.47 9.11
N THR A 378 16.50 -50.25 9.20
CA THR A 378 15.77 -49.23 8.45
C THR A 378 15.65 -47.98 9.34
N SER A 379 16.31 -46.88 8.98
CA SER A 379 16.08 -45.57 9.63
C SER A 379 15.40 -44.63 8.65
N SER A 380 14.26 -44.05 9.05
CA SER A 380 13.55 -43.04 8.25
C SER A 380 13.86 -41.65 8.81
N THR A 381 14.51 -40.79 8.04
CA THR A 381 14.79 -39.40 8.42
C THR A 381 13.72 -38.50 7.78
N ALA A 382 12.69 -38.18 8.57
CA ALA A 382 11.69 -37.16 8.25
C ALA A 382 11.85 -35.96 9.20
N PHE A 383 11.60 -34.74 8.72
CA PHE A 383 11.59 -33.55 9.59
C PHE A 383 10.63 -33.76 10.76
N GLN A 384 11.14 -33.65 11.99
CA GLN A 384 10.33 -33.88 13.19
C GLN A 384 9.60 -32.60 13.61
N ARG A 385 8.27 -32.62 13.51
CA ARG A 385 7.38 -31.55 14.00
C ARG A 385 7.25 -31.59 15.52
N SER A 386 8.30 -31.22 16.24
CA SER A 386 8.29 -31.16 17.70
C SER A 386 7.54 -29.94 18.24
N SER A 387 7.02 -30.04 19.46
CA SER A 387 6.42 -28.91 20.18
C SER A 387 7.39 -27.75 20.41
N SER A 388 8.70 -28.04 20.52
CA SER A 388 9.74 -27.02 20.66
C SER A 388 9.92 -26.15 19.42
N ARG A 389 9.66 -26.70 18.22
CA ARG A 389 9.77 -25.98 16.94
C ARG A 389 8.48 -25.24 16.56
N ARG A 390 7.35 -25.63 17.13
CA ARG A 390 6.05 -25.04 16.81
C ARG A 390 5.95 -23.61 17.34
N ALA A 391 5.35 -22.72 16.56
CA ALA A 391 5.06 -21.36 17.01
C ALA A 391 4.00 -21.38 18.14
N THR A 392 4.25 -20.61 19.19
CA THR A 392 3.37 -20.49 20.37
C THR A 392 2.84 -19.06 20.57
N ARG A 393 3.27 -18.13 19.73
CA ARG A 393 2.81 -16.74 19.64
C ARG A 393 2.54 -16.37 18.18
N PRO A 394 1.65 -15.39 17.91
CA PRO A 394 1.47 -14.83 16.57
C PRO A 394 2.80 -14.41 15.93
N ILE A 395 3.00 -14.71 14.66
CA ILE A 395 4.23 -14.35 13.96
C ILE A 395 3.97 -13.02 13.23
N ILE A 396 4.79 -12.02 13.51
CA ILE A 396 4.83 -10.75 12.78
C ILE A 396 5.93 -10.87 11.72
N GLU A 397 5.54 -11.33 10.54
CA GLU A 397 6.42 -11.27 9.35
C GLU A 397 6.03 -10.05 8.52
N PHE A 398 6.89 -9.03 8.49
CA PHE A 398 6.70 -7.89 7.61
C PHE A 398 6.92 -8.26 6.15
N LYS A 399 6.22 -7.58 5.25
CA LYS A 399 6.50 -7.62 3.81
C LYS A 399 7.94 -7.16 3.58
N ARG A 400 8.66 -7.86 2.70
CA ARG A 400 10.00 -7.45 2.26
C ARG A 400 9.98 -6.13 1.49
N ASP A 401 11.15 -5.51 1.41
CA ASP A 401 11.43 -4.32 0.60
C ASP A 401 10.68 -3.05 1.07
N ILE A 402 10.33 -2.97 2.36
CA ILE A 402 9.97 -1.71 3.03
C ILE A 402 11.26 -1.06 3.50
N GLU A 403 11.40 0.23 3.28
CA GLU A 403 12.64 0.95 3.58
C GLU A 403 12.95 0.98 5.07
N LEU A 404 14.07 0.34 5.43
CA LEU A 404 14.61 0.36 6.78
C LEU A 404 15.27 1.71 7.09
N TYR A 405 15.18 2.13 8.35
CA TYR A 405 15.83 3.32 8.88
C TYR A 405 17.35 3.08 9.01
N ASP A 406 18.16 4.07 8.59
CA ASP A 406 19.63 4.05 8.54
C ASP A 406 20.17 2.72 7.97
N TYR A 407 19.81 2.45 6.71
CA TYR A 407 20.05 1.17 6.07
C TYR A 407 20.29 1.28 4.56
N GLY A 408 21.11 0.38 4.00
CA GLY A 408 21.38 0.33 2.56
C GLY A 408 20.29 -0.39 1.76
N LYS A 409 20.10 0.00 0.50
CA LYS A 409 18.99 -0.47 -0.37
C LYS A 409 19.31 -1.74 -1.13
N LYS A 410 20.59 -2.04 -1.33
CA LYS A 410 21.04 -3.17 -2.16
C LYS A 410 22.19 -3.89 -1.49
N HIS A 411 22.02 -5.20 -1.29
CA HIS A 411 23.12 -6.02 -0.82
C HIS A 411 24.14 -6.27 -1.95
N LEU A 412 25.38 -5.88 -1.72
CA LEU A 412 26.47 -6.05 -2.68
C LEU A 412 27.16 -7.41 -2.51
N LEU A 413 27.76 -7.65 -1.35
CA LEU A 413 28.48 -8.88 -1.01
C LEU A 413 28.76 -8.98 0.50
N ASP A 414 29.13 -10.18 0.93
CA ASP A 414 29.64 -10.45 2.28
C ASP A 414 31.16 -10.18 2.34
N VAL A 415 31.58 -9.36 3.30
CA VAL A 415 32.97 -8.96 3.54
C VAL A 415 33.53 -9.78 4.70
N THR A 416 34.76 -10.27 4.58
CA THR A 416 35.36 -11.10 5.64
C THR A 416 35.63 -10.29 6.91
N VAL A 417 36.30 -9.13 6.81
CA VAL A 417 36.67 -8.27 7.96
C VAL A 417 36.68 -6.78 7.59
N ILE A 418 36.55 -5.93 8.62
CA ILE A 418 36.77 -4.48 8.53
C ILE A 418 38.18 -4.13 9.02
N GLU A 419 38.86 -3.25 8.30
CA GLU A 419 40.09 -2.60 8.73
C GLU A 419 39.84 -1.12 9.02
N PRO A 420 39.82 -0.70 10.30
CA PRO A 420 39.54 0.68 10.67
C PRO A 420 40.79 1.59 10.74
N THR A 421 42.01 1.08 10.87
CA THR A 421 43.17 1.93 11.19
C THR A 421 44.34 1.79 10.24
N LEU A 422 44.59 0.60 9.73
CA LEU A 422 45.71 0.36 8.82
C LEU A 422 45.42 0.92 7.44
N THR A 423 46.46 1.40 6.79
CA THR A 423 46.39 1.90 5.43
C THR A 423 46.65 0.79 4.42
N LYS A 424 46.22 0.97 3.16
CA LYS A 424 46.44 -0.02 2.11
C LYS A 424 47.93 -0.39 1.95
N THR A 425 48.85 0.59 1.95
CA THR A 425 50.28 0.32 1.76
C THR A 425 50.93 -0.34 2.97
N GLN A 426 50.36 -0.20 4.18
CA GLN A 426 50.82 -0.93 5.36
C GLN A 426 50.48 -2.43 5.27
N ILE A 427 49.42 -2.77 4.55
CA ILE A 427 48.99 -4.15 4.35
C ILE A 427 49.71 -4.78 3.17
N GLU A 428 49.80 -4.07 2.04
CA GLU A 428 50.53 -4.56 0.86
C GLU A 428 52.03 -4.71 1.13
N GLY A 429 52.63 -5.79 0.64
CA GLY A 429 54.04 -6.08 0.86
C GLY A 429 54.32 -6.95 2.10
N SER A 430 53.47 -6.91 3.13
CA SER A 430 53.63 -7.70 4.35
C SER A 430 53.50 -9.21 4.10
N ALA A 431 54.27 -10.05 4.79
CA ALA A 431 54.15 -11.51 4.62
C ALA A 431 52.89 -12.07 5.31
N THR A 432 52.50 -11.52 6.46
CA THR A 432 51.33 -11.91 7.26
C THR A 432 50.80 -10.69 7.99
N ILE A 433 49.48 -10.63 8.24
CA ILE A 433 48.86 -9.56 9.03
C ILE A 433 47.64 -10.05 9.80
N ASN A 434 47.33 -9.40 10.92
CA ASN A 434 46.11 -9.62 11.69
C ASN A 434 45.20 -8.39 11.57
N ILE A 435 43.94 -8.61 11.19
CA ILE A 435 42.90 -7.58 11.07
C ILE A 435 41.67 -8.05 11.85
N ASP A 436 41.08 -7.15 12.64
CA ASP A 436 39.98 -7.45 13.61
C ASP A 436 40.23 -8.72 14.45
N GLY A 437 41.47 -8.87 14.95
CA GLY A 437 41.89 -9.98 15.80
C GLY A 437 42.05 -11.34 15.10
N ARG A 438 42.00 -11.38 13.77
CA ARG A 438 42.16 -12.59 12.95
C ARG A 438 43.34 -12.48 11.98
N ALA A 439 44.12 -13.55 11.87
CA ALA A 439 45.13 -13.69 10.82
C ALA A 439 44.49 -13.80 9.44
N ILE A 440 44.90 -12.91 8.54
CA ILE A 440 44.36 -12.82 7.19
C ILE A 440 44.93 -13.92 6.30
N GLN A 441 44.07 -14.48 5.47
CA GLN A 441 44.32 -15.57 4.54
C GLN A 441 44.11 -15.09 3.11
N ASN A 442 44.74 -15.80 2.16
CA ASN A 442 44.41 -15.60 0.75
C ASN A 442 42.89 -15.80 0.55
N ARG A 443 42.29 -14.94 -0.28
CA ARG A 443 40.86 -14.84 -0.61
C ARG A 443 39.98 -14.08 0.38
N ASP A 444 40.49 -13.70 1.55
CA ASP A 444 39.73 -12.84 2.46
C ASP A 444 39.42 -11.49 1.80
N THR A 445 38.26 -10.92 2.11
CA THR A 445 37.87 -9.57 1.70
C THR A 445 37.97 -8.60 2.87
N ILE A 446 38.56 -7.43 2.61
CA ILE A 446 38.78 -6.36 3.57
C ILE A 446 38.00 -5.13 3.12
N LEU A 447 37.23 -4.55 4.04
CA LEU A 447 36.61 -3.24 3.88
C LEU A 447 37.37 -2.20 4.70
N PHE A 448 37.77 -1.10 4.05
CA PHE A 448 38.31 0.07 4.73
C PHE A 448 37.19 1.08 4.95
N ILE A 449 36.98 1.49 6.21
CA ILE A 449 35.87 2.40 6.57
C ILE A 449 36.32 3.84 6.83
N ASN A 450 37.63 4.11 6.88
CA ASN A 450 38.16 5.43 7.23
C ASN A 450 38.97 6.05 6.07
N ALA A 451 38.80 7.36 5.87
CA ALA A 451 39.55 8.13 4.88
C ALA A 451 41.06 8.15 5.16
N SER A 452 41.47 8.08 6.42
CA SER A 452 42.88 8.02 6.84
C SER A 452 43.58 6.72 6.46
N SER A 453 42.85 5.67 6.07
CA SER A 453 43.40 4.40 5.58
C SER A 453 43.79 4.45 4.09
N GLN A 454 43.65 5.61 3.44
CA GLN A 454 43.89 5.83 2.02
C GLN A 454 45.25 6.53 1.80
N ASP A 455 46.25 5.80 1.30
CA ASP A 455 47.62 6.32 1.12
C ASP A 455 47.84 7.12 -0.18
N ASP A 456 46.81 7.35 -1.01
CA ASP A 456 46.99 8.06 -2.29
C ASP A 456 47.05 9.60 -2.16
N TYR A 457 47.18 10.11 -0.93
CA TYR A 457 47.32 11.53 -0.64
C TYR A 457 48.79 11.92 -0.43
N VAL A 458 49.39 12.61 -1.41
CA VAL A 458 50.68 13.29 -1.23
C VAL A 458 50.41 14.73 -0.76
N PRO A 459 51.04 15.22 0.33
CA PRO A 459 50.98 16.64 0.70
C PRO A 459 51.52 17.50 -0.46
N TRP A 460 50.81 18.56 -0.82
CA TRP A 460 51.13 19.46 -1.94
C TRP A 460 52.64 19.76 -2.05
N ASP A 461 53.26 19.36 -3.17
CA ASP A 461 54.70 19.45 -3.40
C ASP A 461 55.16 20.76 -4.08
N GLY A 462 54.21 21.63 -4.42
CA GLY A 462 54.48 22.92 -5.04
C GLY A 462 54.63 22.91 -6.56
N THR A 463 54.26 21.83 -7.27
CA THR A 463 54.22 21.81 -8.73
C THR A 463 52.81 22.09 -9.28
N THR A 464 52.76 22.78 -10.42
CA THR A 464 51.58 23.49 -10.93
C THR A 464 50.54 22.57 -11.58
N LEU A 465 49.50 22.17 -10.85
CA LEU A 465 48.12 21.99 -11.33
C LEU A 465 47.17 22.10 -10.11
N TRP A 466 46.38 23.18 -10.05
CA TRP A 466 45.40 23.44 -8.97
C TRP A 466 44.00 23.09 -9.47
N ASP A 467 43.33 22.20 -8.74
CA ASP A 467 41.96 22.26 -8.17
C ASP A 467 40.83 22.92 -8.99
N GLN A 468 39.78 22.12 -9.22
CA GLN A 468 38.47 22.55 -9.70
C GLN A 468 37.62 23.05 -8.53
N ASP A 469 37.61 24.37 -8.37
CA ASP A 469 36.55 25.12 -7.72
C ASP A 469 35.17 24.71 -8.31
N ILE A 470 34.28 24.18 -7.46
CA ILE A 470 32.92 23.75 -7.82
C ILE A 470 31.91 24.91 -7.75
N ASP A 471 32.24 26.08 -7.20
CA ASP A 471 31.30 27.21 -7.09
C ASP A 471 31.61 28.42 -8.01
N GLY A 472 32.80 28.49 -8.60
CA GLY A 472 33.12 29.46 -9.65
C GLY A 472 33.15 30.91 -9.15
N ASP A 473 33.46 31.16 -7.88
CA ASP A 473 33.64 32.51 -7.34
C ASP A 473 35.12 32.88 -7.15
N ALA A 474 35.62 33.78 -7.98
CA ALA A 474 36.98 34.30 -7.89
C ALA A 474 37.21 35.38 -6.80
N SER A 475 36.29 35.58 -5.85
CA SER A 475 36.31 36.77 -4.97
C SER A 475 36.50 36.57 -3.47
N THR A 476 36.67 35.36 -2.93
CA THR A 476 36.97 35.16 -1.50
C THR A 476 38.47 35.14 -1.17
N GLY A 477 39.17 36.17 -1.63
CA GLY A 477 40.48 36.52 -1.11
C GLY A 477 40.40 37.17 0.27
N GLY A 478 40.37 36.35 1.33
CA GLY A 478 40.99 36.66 2.62
C GLY A 478 40.16 37.35 3.71
N GLY A 479 40.11 36.71 4.89
CA GLY A 479 40.08 37.41 6.18
C GLY A 479 39.21 36.79 7.27
N GLY A 480 39.70 35.75 7.96
CA GLY A 480 39.16 35.35 9.27
C GLY A 480 39.33 33.87 9.60
N ASN A 481 40.10 33.56 10.64
CA ASN A 481 40.35 32.22 11.15
C ASN A 481 39.04 31.46 11.52
N THR A 482 38.55 30.57 10.66
CA THR A 482 37.73 29.39 11.00
C THR A 482 37.67 28.43 9.80
N GLY A 483 38.48 27.36 9.83
CA GLY A 483 38.46 26.22 8.86
C GLY A 483 39.01 26.59 7.48
N GLY A 484 39.95 25.88 6.85
CA GLY A 484 40.35 24.50 7.04
C GLY A 484 40.58 23.77 5.71
N ASP A 485 40.69 24.45 4.58
CA ASP A 485 40.96 23.79 3.29
C ASP A 485 42.46 23.55 3.13
N LEU A 486 42.89 22.37 3.55
CA LEU A 486 44.18 21.77 3.17
C LEU A 486 44.03 21.18 1.77
N GLY A 487 44.58 21.86 0.76
CA GLY A 487 44.62 21.35 -0.62
C GLY A 487 45.55 20.14 -0.76
N TRP A 488 45.06 19.09 -1.44
CA TRP A 488 45.77 17.86 -1.77
C TRP A 488 46.03 17.78 -3.28
N ASP A 489 47.15 17.18 -3.70
CA ASP A 489 47.43 16.94 -5.13
C ASP A 489 46.77 15.61 -5.58
N VAL A 490 45.92 15.66 -6.60
CA VAL A 490 45.10 14.51 -7.06
C VAL A 490 45.78 13.84 -8.24
N SER A 491 46.58 12.80 -7.99
CA SER A 491 47.24 12.02 -9.06
C SER A 491 46.37 10.91 -9.65
N SER A 492 45.05 11.11 -9.82
CA SER A 492 44.25 10.41 -10.84
C SER A 492 42.78 10.84 -10.77
N SER A 493 42.14 10.95 -11.93
CA SER A 493 40.72 11.26 -12.09
C SER A 493 39.77 10.09 -11.73
N SER A 494 40.13 9.21 -10.78
CA SER A 494 39.29 8.08 -10.37
C SER A 494 39.51 7.72 -8.89
N PHE A 495 38.86 8.48 -8.02
CA PHE A 495 38.82 8.29 -6.57
C PHE A 495 38.02 7.03 -6.20
N THR A 496 38.60 5.96 -5.62
CA THR A 496 37.79 4.77 -5.21
C THR A 496 38.27 3.97 -3.98
N ILE A 497 39.38 4.25 -3.28
CA ILE A 497 39.84 3.33 -2.20
C ILE A 497 38.85 3.21 -1.02
N GLY A 498 38.29 4.32 -0.54
CA GLY A 498 37.29 4.32 0.54
C GLY A 498 35.92 3.76 0.14
N ALA A 499 35.64 3.74 -1.16
CA ALA A 499 34.42 3.19 -1.74
C ALA A 499 34.68 1.81 -2.35
N SER A 500 35.56 0.98 -1.78
CA SER A 500 35.94 -0.28 -2.41
C SER A 500 36.22 -1.40 -1.44
N VAL A 501 35.83 -2.61 -1.85
CA VAL A 501 36.17 -3.86 -1.16
C VAL A 501 37.40 -4.46 -1.82
N TRP A 502 38.36 -4.91 -1.02
CA TRP A 502 39.64 -5.45 -1.47
C TRP A 502 39.77 -6.92 -1.12
N GLN A 503 40.30 -7.74 -2.04
CA GLN A 503 40.59 -9.14 -1.81
C GLN A 503 42.08 -9.38 -1.64
N VAL A 504 42.41 -10.25 -0.68
CA VAL A 504 43.77 -10.57 -0.28
C VAL A 504 44.35 -11.71 -1.10
N SER A 505 45.61 -11.55 -1.52
CA SER A 505 46.44 -12.59 -2.15
C SER A 505 47.88 -12.52 -1.62
N GLY A 506 48.72 -13.53 -1.90
CA GLY A 506 50.15 -13.52 -1.55
C GLY A 506 50.51 -13.74 -0.06
N VAL A 507 49.54 -14.09 0.81
CA VAL A 507 49.78 -14.41 2.22
C VAL A 507 50.84 -15.49 2.39
N GLY A 508 51.79 -15.27 3.30
CA GLY A 508 52.97 -16.10 3.55
C GLY A 508 54.20 -15.69 2.74
N SER A 509 54.08 -14.74 1.80
CA SER A 509 55.18 -14.23 0.99
C SER A 509 55.19 -12.71 0.92
N SER A 510 54.26 -12.12 0.18
CA SER A 510 54.05 -10.68 0.08
C SER A 510 52.59 -10.43 -0.27
N ILE A 511 51.84 -9.84 0.66
CA ILE A 511 50.42 -9.59 0.52
C ILE A 511 50.18 -8.59 -0.61
N LYS A 512 49.20 -8.88 -1.46
CA LYS A 512 48.72 -7.99 -2.52
C LYS A 512 47.20 -7.87 -2.44
N LEU A 513 46.70 -6.64 -2.52
CA LEU A 513 45.27 -6.34 -2.46
C LEU A 513 44.75 -6.05 -3.87
N THR A 514 43.73 -6.79 -4.28
CA THR A 514 43.06 -6.59 -5.57
C THR A 514 41.64 -6.09 -5.34
N GLN A 515 41.26 -5.02 -6.02
CA GLN A 515 39.93 -4.42 -5.90
C GLN A 515 38.87 -5.38 -6.44
N VAL A 516 37.82 -5.65 -5.64
CA VAL A 516 36.71 -6.56 -5.99
C VAL A 516 35.50 -5.79 -6.49
N ALA A 517 35.30 -4.56 -6.01
CA ALA A 517 34.26 -3.65 -6.45
C ALA A 517 34.81 -2.22 -6.47
N SER A 518 34.75 -1.56 -7.62
CA SER A 518 35.24 -0.18 -7.83
C SER A 518 34.12 0.83 -8.13
N ASN A 519 32.92 0.37 -8.52
CA ASN A 519 31.78 1.22 -8.85
C ASN A 519 30.66 1.00 -7.83
N LEU A 520 30.85 1.47 -6.60
CA LEU A 520 29.78 1.48 -5.60
C LEU A 520 28.77 2.57 -5.92
N ASN A 521 27.49 2.23 -5.80
CA ASN A 521 26.42 3.19 -5.82
C ASN A 521 26.12 3.64 -4.39
N THR A 522 25.58 4.84 -4.23
CA THR A 522 24.92 5.24 -3.00
C THR A 522 23.89 4.17 -2.59
N ASP A 523 23.85 3.87 -1.30
CA ASP A 523 23.04 2.84 -0.63
C ASP A 523 23.45 1.37 -0.87
N ASP A 524 24.58 1.11 -1.53
CA ASP A 524 25.15 -0.25 -1.58
C ASP A 524 25.56 -0.71 -0.16
N LYS A 525 25.22 -1.95 0.18
CA LYS A 525 25.35 -2.52 1.53
C LYS A 525 26.22 -3.77 1.57
N VAL A 526 27.04 -3.89 2.60
CA VAL A 526 27.86 -5.07 2.92
C VAL A 526 27.55 -5.64 4.30
N TYR A 527 27.82 -6.93 4.48
CA TYR A 527 27.71 -7.64 5.76
C TYR A 527 29.09 -8.17 6.16
N ILE A 528 29.42 -8.15 7.46
CA ILE A 528 30.73 -8.58 7.96
C ILE A 528 30.67 -9.99 8.55
N GLU A 529 31.41 -10.93 7.96
CA GLU A 529 31.33 -12.36 8.29
C GLU A 529 32.15 -12.78 9.52
N LYS A 530 33.34 -12.20 9.70
CA LYS A 530 34.34 -12.65 10.68
C LYS A 530 34.97 -11.46 11.40
N GLY A 531 35.86 -11.80 12.34
CA GLY A 531 36.51 -10.83 13.22
C GLY A 531 35.94 -10.89 14.64
N ASN A 532 36.54 -10.13 15.54
CA ASN A 532 36.16 -10.09 16.95
C ASN A 532 35.18 -8.94 17.24
N THR A 533 35.30 -7.83 16.52
CA THR A 533 34.61 -6.56 16.84
C THR A 533 33.43 -6.33 15.90
N TYR A 534 33.65 -6.50 14.60
CA TYR A 534 32.66 -6.12 13.58
C TYR A 534 31.88 -7.31 13.02
N LYS A 535 32.17 -8.53 13.47
CA LYS A 535 31.45 -9.74 13.05
C LYS A 535 29.94 -9.58 13.27
N GLY A 536 29.17 -9.92 12.24
CA GLY A 536 27.71 -9.85 12.28
C GLY A 536 27.15 -8.46 12.01
N THR A 537 28.00 -7.46 11.78
CA THR A 537 27.54 -6.09 11.51
C THR A 537 27.25 -5.83 10.04
N GLU A 538 26.34 -4.90 9.78
CA GLU A 538 26.00 -4.43 8.43
C GLU A 538 26.37 -2.96 8.23
N TRP A 539 26.83 -2.61 7.03
CA TRP A 539 27.32 -1.27 6.68
C TRP A 539 26.81 -0.87 5.29
N TYR A 540 26.51 0.41 5.08
CA TYR A 540 26.06 0.95 3.79
C TYR A 540 26.87 2.18 3.40
N TYR A 541 27.01 2.39 2.09
CA TYR A 541 27.74 3.51 1.53
C TYR A 541 26.77 4.67 1.22
N ASP A 542 26.98 5.86 1.79
CA ASP A 542 26.10 7.02 1.56
C ASP A 542 26.49 7.86 0.31
N GLY A 543 27.51 7.42 -0.43
CA GLY A 543 28.12 8.20 -1.52
C GLY A 543 29.42 8.90 -1.12
N TYR A 544 29.73 8.97 0.17
CA TYR A 544 30.94 9.56 0.73
C TYR A 544 31.62 8.65 1.74
N ASN A 545 30.87 8.08 2.69
CA ASN A 545 31.35 7.26 3.81
C ASN A 545 30.61 5.93 3.92
N TRP A 546 31.28 4.96 4.54
CA TRP A 546 30.63 3.75 5.04
C TRP A 546 30.04 4.03 6.42
N ASN A 547 28.71 3.97 6.50
CA ASN A 547 27.97 4.12 7.75
C ASN A 547 27.52 2.75 8.25
N GLN A 548 27.57 2.56 9.57
CA GLN A 548 27.02 1.35 10.17
C GLN A 548 25.50 1.38 10.03
N ALA A 549 24.93 0.33 9.45
CA ALA A 549 23.49 0.20 9.29
C ALA A 549 22.81 -0.11 10.64
N GLN A 550 21.48 -0.07 10.67
CA GLN A 550 20.72 -0.64 11.80
C GLN A 550 21.09 -2.12 12.04
N GLN A 551 21.42 -2.48 13.28
CA GLN A 551 21.90 -3.83 13.62
C GLN A 551 20.79 -4.70 14.21
N LYS A 552 20.72 -5.96 13.78
CA LYS A 552 19.91 -6.99 14.46
C LYS A 552 20.79 -7.76 15.44
N THR A 553 20.65 -7.50 16.73
CA THR A 553 21.56 -8.04 17.76
C THR A 553 20.98 -9.20 18.56
N LYS A 554 19.65 -9.37 18.55
CA LYS A 554 18.92 -10.43 19.26
C LYS A 554 17.71 -10.94 18.48
N SER A 555 17.21 -12.13 18.83
CA SER A 555 15.91 -12.63 18.36
C SER A 555 14.76 -11.72 18.82
N ASN A 556 13.67 -11.66 18.05
CA ASN A 556 12.48 -10.85 18.32
C ASN A 556 12.74 -9.34 18.42
N GLN A 557 13.85 -8.85 17.85
CA GLN A 557 14.10 -7.41 17.73
C GLN A 557 13.29 -6.86 16.54
N ALA A 558 12.43 -5.87 16.79
CA ALA A 558 11.70 -5.21 15.72
C ALA A 558 12.65 -4.40 14.80
N PRO A 559 12.48 -4.49 13.46
CA PRO A 559 13.13 -3.57 12.54
C PRO A 559 12.53 -2.17 12.67
N LEU A 560 13.36 -1.15 12.48
CA LEU A 560 12.95 0.25 12.35
C LEU A 560 12.91 0.65 10.87
N TYR A 561 11.88 1.39 10.49
CA TYR A 561 11.60 1.83 9.12
C TYR A 561 11.64 3.34 8.99
N ASN A 562 11.99 3.82 7.81
CA ASN A 562 11.86 5.23 7.44
C ASN A 562 10.40 5.60 7.24
N LEU A 563 10.06 6.83 7.64
CA LEU A 563 8.76 7.42 7.43
C LEU A 563 8.89 8.70 6.62
N TYR A 564 7.83 8.98 5.87
CA TYR A 564 7.71 10.14 5.02
C TYR A 564 6.41 10.87 5.34
N ASP A 565 6.41 12.19 5.21
CA ASP A 565 5.19 12.97 5.36
C ASP A 565 4.25 12.82 4.16
N ASN A 566 3.11 13.50 4.19
CA ASN A 566 2.16 13.49 3.09
C ASN A 566 2.68 14.10 1.78
N ASN A 567 3.75 14.89 1.84
CA ASN A 567 4.42 15.50 0.69
C ASN A 567 5.60 14.65 0.19
N LYS A 568 5.76 13.42 0.70
CA LYS A 568 6.84 12.48 0.34
C LYS A 568 8.22 12.93 0.82
N VAL A 569 8.30 13.80 1.84
CA VAL A 569 9.55 14.22 2.46
C VAL A 569 9.93 13.26 3.57
N LEU A 570 11.19 12.80 3.56
CA LEU A 570 11.72 11.88 4.57
C LEU A 570 11.80 12.60 5.93
N LEU A 571 11.31 11.96 7.00
CA LEU A 571 11.28 12.58 8.33
C LEU A 571 12.68 12.83 8.95
N SER A 572 13.71 12.14 8.46
CA SER A 572 15.11 12.36 8.83
C SER A 572 15.83 13.35 7.91
N ASP A 573 15.16 13.92 6.89
CA ASP A 573 15.76 14.95 6.03
C ASP A 573 15.98 16.24 6.84
N SER A 574 17.23 16.49 7.20
CA SER A 574 17.62 17.66 8.00
C SER A 574 17.45 18.99 7.26
N SER A 575 17.29 18.99 5.93
CA SER A 575 17.07 20.21 5.15
C SER A 575 15.63 20.74 5.30
N VAL A 576 14.67 19.85 5.57
CA VAL A 576 13.26 20.19 5.80
C VAL A 576 12.92 20.14 7.29
N TYR A 577 13.31 19.07 7.99
CA TYR A 577 13.04 18.84 9.40
C TYR A 577 14.30 19.01 10.23
N SER A 578 14.82 20.23 10.29
CA SER A 578 15.97 20.57 11.14
C SER A 578 15.67 20.20 12.61
N SER A 579 16.55 19.40 13.21
CA SER A 579 16.37 18.90 14.59
C SER A 579 15.11 18.06 14.80
N SER A 580 14.73 17.25 13.80
CA SER A 580 13.72 16.19 13.94
C SER A 580 14.10 15.21 15.06
N ASN A 581 13.11 14.75 15.85
CA ASN A 581 13.29 13.69 16.84
C ASN A 581 13.09 12.27 16.26
N PHE A 582 12.88 12.15 14.95
CA PHE A 582 12.64 10.87 14.30
C PHE A 582 13.90 9.98 14.33
N ALA A 583 13.76 8.77 14.87
CA ALA A 583 14.84 7.78 15.01
C ALA A 583 14.44 6.41 14.43
N GLY A 584 13.57 6.42 13.42
CA GLY A 584 12.94 5.23 12.84
C GLY A 584 11.67 4.81 13.57
N SER A 585 10.77 4.14 12.85
CA SER A 585 9.49 3.66 13.39
C SER A 585 9.38 2.14 13.30
N LYS A 586 8.78 1.50 14.32
CA LYS A 586 8.44 0.07 14.29
C LYS A 586 7.25 -0.23 13.38
N ILE A 587 6.51 0.78 12.92
CA ILE A 587 5.27 0.78 12.12
C ILE A 587 4.09 -0.02 12.69
N PHE A 588 4.30 -1.28 13.08
CA PHE A 588 3.33 -2.17 13.70
C PHE A 588 4.05 -3.21 14.58
N GLY A 589 3.48 -3.61 15.73
CA GLY A 589 4.13 -4.64 16.54
C GLY A 589 3.38 -5.02 17.80
N TYR A 590 3.98 -5.94 18.57
CA TYR A 590 3.54 -6.23 19.94
C TYR A 590 3.59 -4.98 20.81
N LYS A 591 2.57 -4.76 21.63
CA LYS A 591 2.60 -3.71 22.65
C LYS A 591 3.41 -4.21 23.85
N GLU A 592 4.57 -3.59 24.07
CA GLU A 592 5.42 -3.90 25.22
C GLU A 592 4.72 -3.45 26.52
N GLY A 593 4.65 -4.35 27.49
CA GLY A 593 4.00 -4.13 28.78
C GLY A 593 4.99 -3.78 29.90
N THR A 594 4.52 -3.87 31.14
CA THR A 594 5.36 -3.80 32.34
C THR A 594 5.26 -5.13 33.08
N GLY A 595 6.38 -5.77 33.40
CA GLY A 595 6.36 -7.08 34.07
C GLY A 595 7.49 -8.02 33.65
N THR A 596 7.26 -9.33 33.80
CA THR A 596 8.19 -10.38 33.40
C THR A 596 8.19 -10.57 31.89
N ASP A 597 9.37 -10.80 31.32
CA ASP A 597 9.53 -11.13 29.91
C ASP A 597 8.73 -12.38 29.52
N ASP A 598 8.05 -12.31 28.38
CA ASP A 598 7.46 -13.49 27.77
C ASP A 598 8.57 -14.47 27.36
N THR A 599 8.38 -15.76 27.65
CA THR A 599 9.42 -16.79 27.46
C THR A 599 9.80 -17.04 26.00
N GLU A 600 8.95 -16.62 25.06
CA GLU A 600 9.15 -16.80 23.62
C GLU A 600 9.67 -15.52 22.97
N LEU A 601 9.19 -14.36 23.43
CA LEU A 601 9.54 -13.05 22.85
C LEU A 601 10.75 -12.38 23.52
N GLY A 602 11.00 -12.63 24.80
CA GLY A 602 12.10 -12.03 25.56
C GLY A 602 11.89 -10.56 25.94
N PHE A 603 10.63 -10.11 25.99
CA PHE A 603 10.19 -8.81 26.49
C PHE A 603 8.77 -8.93 27.08
N PRO A 604 8.33 -8.03 27.98
CA PRO A 604 7.02 -8.13 28.62
C PRO A 604 5.90 -7.75 27.64
N LEU A 605 4.79 -8.51 27.65
CA LEU A 605 3.60 -8.24 26.84
C LEU A 605 2.57 -7.38 27.60
N SER A 606 1.89 -6.48 26.87
CA SER A 606 0.70 -5.78 27.35
C SER A 606 -0.57 -6.57 27.04
N TYR A 607 -1.56 -6.48 27.95
CA TYR A 607 -2.84 -7.17 27.82
C TYR A 607 -4.01 -6.24 28.10
N SER A 608 -5.14 -6.43 27.41
CA SER A 608 -6.39 -5.74 27.75
C SER A 608 -7.00 -6.33 29.02
N SER A 609 -7.38 -5.50 29.99
CA SER A 609 -8.00 -5.93 31.25
C SER A 609 -9.51 -6.17 31.09
N GLY A 610 -9.91 -7.43 30.86
CA GLY A 610 -11.29 -7.91 31.00
C GLY A 610 -11.47 -8.79 32.23
N VAL A 611 -12.69 -8.85 32.79
CA VAL A 611 -13.02 -9.54 34.05
C VAL A 611 -12.70 -11.05 34.01
N ASP A 612 -12.69 -11.68 32.81
CA ASP A 612 -12.48 -13.12 32.64
C ASP A 612 -11.47 -13.52 31.54
N ARG A 613 -10.86 -12.56 30.82
CA ARG A 613 -9.90 -12.83 29.73
C ARG A 613 -8.84 -11.75 29.60
N SER A 614 -7.58 -12.18 29.50
CA SER A 614 -6.41 -11.36 29.18
C SER A 614 -6.07 -11.56 27.70
N ASP A 615 -6.18 -10.52 26.87
CA ASP A 615 -5.90 -10.60 25.44
C ASP A 615 -4.66 -9.78 25.07
N ILE A 616 -3.79 -10.32 24.21
CA ILE A 616 -2.51 -9.68 23.84
C ILE A 616 -2.79 -8.41 23.03
N GLN A 617 -2.11 -7.32 23.38
CA GLN A 617 -2.23 -6.05 22.68
C GLN A 617 -1.13 -5.85 21.62
N TYR A 618 -1.51 -5.19 20.54
CA TYR A 618 -0.65 -4.75 19.45
C TYR A 618 -0.75 -3.24 19.29
N CYS A 619 0.33 -2.64 18.81
CA CYS A 619 0.44 -1.21 18.59
C CYS A 619 0.63 -0.91 17.11
N ASN A 620 -0.12 0.08 16.62
CA ASN A 620 0.11 0.75 15.36
C ASN A 620 0.94 2.00 15.63
N PHE A 621 2.26 1.86 15.49
CA PHE A 621 3.21 2.92 15.81
C PHE A 621 3.10 4.13 14.86
N LEU A 622 2.43 4.00 13.72
CA LEU A 622 2.16 5.13 12.83
C LEU A 622 1.19 6.16 13.45
N ASN A 623 0.30 5.72 14.34
CA ASN A 623 -0.67 6.59 15.03
C ASN A 623 -0.37 6.77 16.53
N GLU A 624 0.36 5.85 17.15
CA GLU A 624 0.76 5.98 18.57
C GLU A 624 1.96 6.92 18.73
N ASP A 625 2.98 6.80 17.87
CA ASP A 625 4.18 7.63 17.98
C ASP A 625 3.93 9.04 17.42
N THR A 626 4.53 10.05 18.05
CA THR A 626 4.47 11.44 17.60
C THR A 626 5.88 11.96 17.35
N TYR A 627 6.13 12.45 16.13
CA TYR A 627 7.39 13.06 15.74
C TYR A 627 7.28 14.59 15.66
N SER A 628 8.37 15.29 15.94
CA SER A 628 8.41 16.74 16.03
C SER A 628 9.75 17.30 15.54
N TYR A 629 9.72 18.53 15.05
CA TYR A 629 10.89 19.31 14.64
C TYR A 629 10.73 20.76 15.10
N GLY A 630 11.77 21.35 15.71
CA GLY A 630 11.72 22.75 16.16
C GLY A 630 10.53 23.12 17.07
N GLY A 631 9.93 22.16 17.77
CA GLY A 631 8.73 22.34 18.59
C GLY A 631 7.39 22.12 17.88
N ASN A 632 7.38 21.90 16.56
CA ASN A 632 6.17 21.59 15.78
C ASN A 632 6.00 20.08 15.63
N THR A 633 4.76 19.60 15.72
CA THR A 633 4.42 18.19 15.47
C THR A 633 4.29 17.93 13.97
N ILE A 634 4.96 16.90 13.47
CA ILE A 634 4.77 16.42 12.10
C ILE A 634 3.51 15.51 12.11
N THR A 635 2.75 15.43 11.02
CA THR A 635 1.52 14.61 10.98
C THR A 635 1.38 13.88 9.65
N GLY A 636 0.64 12.77 9.64
CA GLY A 636 0.27 12.05 8.42
C GLY A 636 1.43 11.30 7.78
N TYR A 637 2.05 10.41 8.54
CA TYR A 637 3.22 9.65 8.10
C TYR A 637 2.85 8.43 7.26
N LYS A 638 3.72 8.10 6.32
CA LYS A 638 3.64 6.93 5.44
C LYS A 638 4.98 6.20 5.43
N TYR A 639 4.96 4.89 5.29
CA TYR A 639 6.16 4.11 5.00
C TYR A 639 6.32 3.94 3.49
N TYR A 640 7.55 3.71 3.08
CA TYR A 640 7.93 3.62 1.68
C TYR A 640 8.33 2.21 1.31
N LYS A 641 7.72 1.66 0.27
CA LYS A 641 8.06 0.33 -0.24
C LYS A 641 9.01 0.46 -1.43
N GLN A 642 10.31 0.35 -1.16
CA GLN A 642 11.45 0.55 -2.08
C GLN A 642 11.28 -0.14 -3.43
N PHE A 643 10.80 -1.38 -3.39
CA PHE A 643 10.55 -2.17 -4.57
C PHE A 643 9.09 -2.54 -4.63
N THR A 644 8.36 -1.87 -5.50
CA THR A 644 7.23 -2.50 -6.19
C THR A 644 7.86 -3.47 -7.17
N TYR A 645 7.74 -4.77 -6.91
CA TYR A 645 7.76 -5.71 -8.02
C TYR A 645 6.65 -5.20 -8.93
N PRO A 646 6.97 -4.72 -10.14
CA PRO A 646 5.91 -4.48 -11.09
C PRO A 646 5.13 -5.79 -11.11
N GLU A 647 3.81 -5.73 -11.27
CA GLU A 647 3.16 -6.85 -11.91
C GLU A 647 3.84 -6.98 -13.27
N THR A 648 4.96 -7.72 -13.31
CA THR A 648 5.84 -7.95 -14.45
C THR A 648 5.15 -8.98 -15.32
N ILE A 649 3.87 -8.77 -15.63
CA ILE A 649 3.05 -9.81 -16.20
C ILE A 649 2.07 -9.19 -17.16
N ASP A 650 2.11 -9.71 -18.38
CA ASP A 650 0.99 -9.82 -19.28
C ASP A 650 -0.30 -10.16 -18.48
N LYS A 651 -1.10 -9.15 -18.09
CA LYS A 651 -2.32 -9.38 -17.31
C LYS A 651 -3.30 -10.21 -18.13
N ILE A 652 -3.89 -11.24 -17.54
CA ILE A 652 -5.05 -11.93 -18.14
C ILE A 652 -6.32 -11.25 -17.63
N ILE A 653 -7.01 -10.54 -18.52
CA ILE A 653 -8.25 -9.83 -18.21
C ILE A 653 -9.39 -10.57 -18.89
N ASN A 654 -10.41 -10.97 -18.13
CA ASN A 654 -11.59 -11.63 -18.68
C ASN A 654 -12.72 -10.63 -18.82
N TYR A 655 -13.33 -10.59 -19.99
CA TYR A 655 -14.53 -9.85 -20.30
C TYR A 655 -15.67 -10.84 -20.55
N GLU A 656 -16.81 -10.64 -19.90
CA GLU A 656 -18.05 -11.32 -20.26
C GLU A 656 -18.71 -10.57 -21.43
N VAL A 657 -19.03 -11.29 -22.50
CA VAL A 657 -19.63 -10.73 -23.70
C VAL A 657 -21.01 -11.34 -23.93
N ASN A 658 -22.03 -10.51 -23.74
CA ASN A 658 -23.42 -10.85 -23.96
C ASN A 658 -23.97 -10.15 -25.21
N VAL A 659 -25.05 -10.69 -25.76
CA VAL A 659 -25.76 -10.12 -26.91
C VAL A 659 -27.17 -9.77 -26.47
N ASN A 660 -27.48 -8.48 -26.39
CA ASN A 660 -28.79 -7.98 -25.96
C ASN A 660 -29.35 -6.96 -26.94
N PRO A 661 -30.69 -6.72 -26.94
CA PRO A 661 -31.30 -5.66 -27.74
C PRO A 661 -30.72 -4.28 -27.38
N ASN A 662 -30.58 -3.42 -28.39
CA ASN A 662 -30.15 -2.04 -28.21
C ASN A 662 -31.12 -1.26 -27.28
N ASN A 663 -30.59 -0.56 -26.28
CA ASN A 663 -31.39 0.25 -25.35
C ASN A 663 -32.16 1.41 -26.02
N ASN A 664 -31.76 1.83 -27.23
CA ASN A 664 -32.28 3.02 -27.93
C ASN A 664 -32.80 2.73 -29.36
N GLY A 665 -33.18 1.49 -29.70
CA GLY A 665 -33.75 1.20 -31.03
C GLY A 665 -33.80 -0.28 -31.41
N ALA A 666 -34.00 -0.57 -32.70
CA ALA A 666 -34.05 -1.94 -33.21
C ALA A 666 -32.64 -2.54 -33.43
N GLY A 667 -32.49 -3.84 -33.17
CA GLY A 667 -31.29 -4.64 -33.43
C GLY A 667 -30.47 -5.00 -32.17
N ASN A 668 -29.64 -6.03 -32.29
CA ASN A 668 -28.80 -6.54 -31.20
C ASN A 668 -27.48 -5.77 -31.09
N ARG A 669 -26.87 -5.77 -29.89
CA ARG A 669 -25.58 -5.14 -29.56
C ARG A 669 -24.76 -6.06 -28.65
N TYR A 670 -23.44 -5.91 -28.70
CA TYR A 670 -22.56 -6.53 -27.72
C TYR A 670 -22.60 -5.74 -26.42
N TYR A 671 -22.73 -6.44 -25.30
CA TYR A 671 -22.57 -5.91 -23.96
C TYR A 671 -21.32 -6.56 -23.38
N ILE A 672 -20.34 -5.74 -23.05
CA ILE A 672 -19.08 -6.19 -22.46
C ILE A 672 -19.10 -5.76 -21.00
N ASP A 673 -19.10 -6.72 -20.09
CA ASP A 673 -19.32 -6.53 -18.64
C ASP A 673 -20.54 -5.63 -18.35
N GLY A 674 -21.66 -5.93 -19.00
CA GLY A 674 -22.92 -5.18 -18.85
C GLY A 674 -22.99 -3.81 -19.52
N LYS A 675 -21.91 -3.31 -20.15
CA LYS A 675 -21.91 -2.03 -20.86
C LYS A 675 -22.17 -2.24 -22.36
N GLN A 676 -23.09 -1.48 -22.94
CA GLN A 676 -23.43 -1.55 -24.37
C GLN A 676 -22.28 -0.98 -25.24
N THR A 677 -21.66 -1.82 -26.08
CA THR A 677 -20.62 -1.47 -27.07
C THR A 677 -19.55 -0.49 -26.56
N PRO A 678 -18.87 -0.77 -25.42
CA PRO A 678 -17.92 0.17 -24.83
C PRO A 678 -16.66 0.30 -25.68
N SER A 679 -16.01 1.45 -25.58
CA SER A 679 -14.60 1.56 -25.97
C SER A 679 -13.74 0.98 -24.86
N LEU A 680 -12.84 0.07 -25.19
CA LEU A 680 -11.93 -0.57 -24.23
C LEU A 680 -10.51 -0.07 -24.44
N ILE A 681 -9.76 0.07 -23.34
CA ILE A 681 -8.32 0.34 -23.39
C ILE A 681 -7.60 -0.97 -23.09
N LEU A 682 -6.78 -1.42 -24.02
CA LEU A 682 -5.98 -2.63 -23.91
C LEU A 682 -4.50 -2.24 -23.88
N VAL A 683 -3.71 -2.96 -23.10
CA VAL A 683 -2.28 -2.67 -22.91
C VAL A 683 -1.47 -3.74 -23.64
N ARG A 684 -0.43 -3.34 -24.38
CA ARG A 684 0.49 -4.28 -25.05
C ARG A 684 1.13 -5.24 -24.03
N GLY A 685 1.37 -6.49 -24.40
CA GLY A 685 1.79 -7.56 -23.48
C GLY A 685 0.61 -8.29 -22.83
N ASN A 686 -0.42 -7.58 -22.36
CA ASN A 686 -1.56 -8.19 -21.68
C ASN A 686 -2.39 -9.13 -22.59
N THR A 687 -3.06 -10.08 -21.96
CA THR A 687 -3.98 -11.05 -22.58
C THR A 687 -5.43 -10.75 -22.19
N TYR A 688 -6.32 -10.66 -23.17
CA TYR A 688 -7.74 -10.37 -22.96
C TYR A 688 -8.60 -11.53 -23.45
N ASN A 689 -9.40 -12.12 -22.57
CA ASN A 689 -10.33 -13.21 -22.91
C ASN A 689 -11.75 -12.66 -22.99
N PHE A 690 -12.35 -12.63 -24.16
CA PHE A 690 -13.75 -12.30 -24.40
C PHE A 690 -14.57 -13.58 -24.37
N ARG A 691 -15.31 -13.81 -23.29
CA ARG A 691 -16.03 -15.05 -23.00
C ARG A 691 -17.52 -14.91 -23.33
N PHE A 692 -18.07 -15.90 -24.01
CA PHE A 692 -19.48 -15.97 -24.39
C PHE A 692 -20.18 -17.06 -23.56
N SER A 693 -20.68 -16.70 -22.38
CA SER A 693 -21.13 -17.62 -21.33
C SER A 693 -22.63 -17.94 -21.33
N SER A 694 -23.48 -17.11 -21.93
CA SER A 694 -24.95 -17.30 -21.88
C SER A 694 -25.65 -16.83 -23.18
N PRO A 695 -26.74 -17.47 -23.62
CA PRO A 695 -27.63 -16.93 -24.63
C PRO A 695 -28.61 -15.99 -23.92
N GLU A 696 -28.29 -14.71 -23.78
CA GLU A 696 -29.24 -13.82 -23.11
C GLU A 696 -30.44 -13.51 -24.01
N SER A 697 -31.59 -13.99 -23.54
CA SER A 697 -32.91 -13.74 -24.07
C SER A 697 -33.49 -12.48 -23.42
N SER A 698 -33.71 -11.42 -24.19
CA SER A 698 -34.86 -10.57 -23.88
C SER A 698 -36.13 -11.32 -24.27
N THR A 699 -37.24 -11.05 -23.59
CA THR A 699 -38.59 -11.51 -23.97
C THR A 699 -39.04 -11.04 -25.37
N THR A 700 -38.18 -10.31 -26.10
CA THR A 700 -38.42 -9.70 -27.41
C THR A 700 -37.42 -10.07 -28.51
N GLY A 701 -36.48 -11.01 -28.31
CA GLY A 701 -35.79 -11.62 -29.46
C GLY A 701 -34.35 -12.05 -29.23
N TYR A 702 -34.18 -13.30 -28.82
CA TYR A 702 -33.06 -14.08 -29.33
C TYR A 702 -33.42 -14.50 -30.76
N SER A 703 -32.92 -13.78 -31.77
CA SER A 703 -32.89 -14.33 -33.12
C SER A 703 -31.91 -15.51 -33.04
N ASN A 704 -32.30 -16.73 -33.43
CA ASN A 704 -31.41 -17.91 -33.52
C ASN A 704 -30.25 -17.74 -34.54
N ALA A 705 -29.74 -16.53 -34.72
CA ALA A 705 -28.67 -16.14 -35.61
C ALA A 705 -27.37 -16.01 -34.82
N ASN A 706 -26.29 -16.57 -35.36
CA ASN A 706 -24.97 -16.52 -34.73
C ASN A 706 -24.44 -15.08 -34.77
N HIS A 707 -23.72 -14.68 -33.71
CA HIS A 707 -23.07 -13.38 -33.61
C HIS A 707 -21.55 -13.52 -33.40
N PRO A 708 -20.77 -13.93 -34.44
CA PRO A 708 -19.33 -14.17 -34.33
C PRO A 708 -18.58 -12.87 -34.02
N PHE A 709 -17.80 -12.84 -32.94
CA PHE A 709 -17.02 -11.68 -32.52
C PHE A 709 -15.60 -11.75 -33.07
N TYR A 710 -15.14 -10.72 -33.78
CA TYR A 710 -13.78 -10.66 -34.30
C TYR A 710 -13.16 -9.27 -34.13
N ILE A 711 -11.84 -9.21 -34.00
CA ILE A 711 -11.06 -7.96 -33.92
C ILE A 711 -10.60 -7.60 -35.34
N SER A 712 -10.54 -6.31 -35.65
CA SER A 712 -10.26 -5.79 -36.98
C SER A 712 -9.51 -4.46 -36.94
N THR A 713 -8.88 -4.10 -38.06
CA THR A 713 -8.10 -2.87 -38.23
C THR A 713 -8.93 -1.65 -38.63
N GLY A 714 -10.25 -1.79 -38.83
CA GLY A 714 -11.11 -0.68 -39.23
C GLY A 714 -12.60 -0.94 -38.97
N THR A 715 -13.43 0.07 -39.25
CA THR A 715 -14.89 0.02 -39.05
C THR A 715 -15.66 -0.48 -40.28
N THR A 716 -14.96 -0.77 -41.39
CA THR A 716 -15.60 -1.24 -42.63
C THR A 716 -16.09 -2.67 -42.45
N TRP A 717 -17.38 -2.88 -42.71
CA TRP A 717 -18.06 -4.13 -42.41
C TRP A 717 -18.86 -4.63 -43.62
N SER A 718 -18.84 -5.93 -43.87
CA SER A 718 -19.73 -6.62 -44.80
C SER A 718 -20.07 -8.01 -44.25
N SER A 719 -21.33 -8.44 -44.45
CA SER A 719 -21.84 -9.67 -43.84
C SER A 719 -21.09 -10.90 -44.35
N GLY A 720 -20.52 -11.68 -43.43
CA GLY A 720 -19.81 -12.93 -43.71
C GLY A 720 -18.41 -12.79 -44.28
N THR A 721 -17.90 -11.57 -44.53
CA THR A 721 -16.58 -11.36 -45.16
C THR A 721 -15.43 -11.17 -44.18
N TYR A 722 -15.72 -10.81 -42.92
CA TYR A 722 -14.73 -10.51 -41.87
C TYR A 722 -13.69 -9.46 -42.33
N THR A 723 -14.16 -8.42 -43.02
CA THR A 723 -13.29 -7.38 -43.60
C THR A 723 -12.36 -6.78 -42.55
N GLY A 724 -11.06 -6.74 -42.87
CA GLY A 724 -10.03 -6.16 -42.01
C GLY A 724 -9.74 -6.95 -40.73
N GLU A 725 -10.11 -8.23 -40.63
CA GLU A 725 -9.83 -9.08 -39.47
C GLU A 725 -8.33 -9.06 -39.09
N TYR A 726 -8.08 -8.76 -37.83
CA TYR A 726 -6.76 -8.78 -37.21
C TYR A 726 -6.63 -10.09 -36.44
N THR A 727 -5.55 -10.83 -36.67
CA THR A 727 -5.31 -12.14 -36.04
C THR A 727 -4.01 -12.19 -35.23
N GLY A 728 -3.21 -11.12 -35.24
CA GLY A 728 -1.96 -11.04 -34.50
C GLY A 728 -2.19 -11.19 -33.00
N GLY A 729 -1.66 -12.25 -32.39
CA GLY A 729 -1.85 -12.53 -30.97
C GLY A 729 -3.24 -13.02 -30.57
N ILE A 730 -4.10 -13.38 -31.53
CA ILE A 730 -5.49 -13.83 -31.27
C ILE A 730 -5.61 -15.34 -31.45
N THR A 731 -6.32 -15.98 -30.52
CA THR A 731 -6.77 -17.38 -30.56
C THR A 731 -8.28 -17.41 -30.31
N GLY A 732 -9.02 -18.29 -31.01
CA GLY A 732 -10.49 -18.31 -30.94
C GLY A 732 -11.16 -17.11 -31.60
N SER A 733 -10.61 -16.59 -32.71
CA SER A 733 -11.29 -15.53 -33.47
C SER A 733 -12.67 -16.00 -33.93
N ARG A 734 -13.62 -15.08 -34.05
CA ARG A 734 -15.01 -15.35 -34.47
C ARG A 734 -15.79 -16.18 -33.45
N ALA A 735 -15.36 -16.18 -32.19
CA ALA A 735 -16.06 -16.83 -31.10
C ALA A 735 -17.49 -16.30 -30.92
N TYR A 736 -18.40 -17.17 -30.50
CA TYR A 736 -19.77 -16.84 -30.11
C TYR A 736 -20.34 -17.92 -29.20
N TYR A 737 -21.44 -17.61 -28.51
CA TYR A 737 -22.13 -18.57 -27.64
C TYR A 737 -22.61 -19.80 -28.44
N GLY A 738 -22.17 -20.99 -28.04
CA GLY A 738 -22.52 -22.25 -28.72
C GLY A 738 -21.75 -22.52 -30.02
N GLY A 739 -20.74 -21.70 -30.36
CA GLY A 739 -19.83 -21.93 -31.49
C GLY A 739 -18.70 -22.92 -31.20
N THR A 740 -17.87 -23.21 -32.21
CA THR A 740 -16.67 -24.06 -32.07
C THR A 740 -15.70 -23.53 -31.01
N ASP A 741 -15.61 -22.21 -30.89
CA ASP A 741 -14.94 -21.49 -29.80
C ASP A 741 -15.95 -20.54 -29.14
N SER A 742 -16.06 -20.60 -27.81
CA SER A 742 -16.88 -19.69 -27.01
C SER A 742 -16.04 -18.61 -26.29
N ILE A 743 -14.75 -18.51 -26.61
CA ILE A 743 -13.82 -17.55 -26.03
C ILE A 743 -12.88 -17.04 -27.14
N LEU A 744 -12.83 -15.72 -27.34
CA LEU A 744 -11.75 -15.08 -28.10
C LEU A 744 -10.68 -14.60 -27.13
N LYS A 745 -9.46 -15.12 -27.26
CA LYS A 745 -8.30 -14.74 -26.45
C LYS A 745 -7.33 -13.90 -27.28
N PHE A 746 -7.06 -12.68 -26.85
CA PHE A 746 -6.16 -11.73 -27.50
C PHE A 746 -4.98 -11.38 -26.60
N LYS A 747 -3.81 -11.96 -26.85
CA LYS A 747 -2.52 -11.51 -26.29
C LYS A 747 -2.01 -10.35 -27.15
N VAL A 748 -2.06 -9.13 -26.64
CA VAL A 748 -1.75 -7.92 -27.41
C VAL A 748 -0.25 -7.88 -27.73
N PRO A 749 0.19 -8.08 -28.99
CA PRO A 749 1.61 -8.07 -29.30
C PRO A 749 2.18 -6.64 -29.19
N SER A 750 3.50 -6.54 -29.00
CA SER A 750 4.22 -5.24 -29.04
C SER A 750 4.03 -4.49 -30.35
N THR A 751 3.70 -5.20 -31.43
CA THR A 751 3.45 -4.65 -32.77
C THR A 751 1.96 -4.37 -33.06
N ALA A 752 1.07 -4.48 -32.08
CA ALA A 752 -0.36 -4.17 -32.29
C ALA A 752 -0.53 -2.67 -32.66
N PRO A 753 -1.40 -2.32 -33.62
CA PRO A 753 -1.72 -0.91 -33.90
C PRO A 753 -2.34 -0.20 -32.68
N ASP A 754 -2.10 1.11 -32.50
CA ASP A 754 -2.65 1.92 -31.40
C ASP A 754 -4.20 1.96 -31.36
N THR A 755 -4.84 1.61 -32.48
CA THR A 755 -6.29 1.54 -32.59
C THR A 755 -6.68 0.29 -33.36
N LEU A 756 -7.53 -0.52 -32.73
CA LEU A 756 -8.22 -1.66 -33.31
C LEU A 756 -9.73 -1.51 -33.06
N TYR A 757 -10.54 -2.37 -33.66
CA TYR A 757 -11.99 -2.42 -33.50
C TYR A 757 -12.45 -3.85 -33.29
N TYR A 758 -13.53 -4.07 -32.55
CA TYR A 758 -14.22 -5.36 -32.52
C TYR A 758 -15.56 -5.23 -33.25
N ASN A 759 -15.94 -6.27 -34.01
CA ASN A 759 -17.14 -6.29 -34.87
C ASN A 759 -17.84 -7.65 -34.81
N CYS A 760 -19.13 -7.67 -35.15
CA CYS A 760 -19.89 -8.90 -35.41
C CYS A 760 -19.70 -9.35 -36.86
N GLY A 761 -19.51 -10.63 -37.14
CA GLY A 761 -19.36 -11.14 -38.52
C GLY A 761 -20.63 -11.12 -39.37
N VAL A 762 -21.82 -11.03 -38.75
CA VAL A 762 -23.12 -11.23 -39.43
C VAL A 762 -23.98 -9.97 -39.48
N HIS A 763 -23.91 -9.11 -38.45
CA HIS A 763 -24.77 -7.93 -38.32
C HIS A 763 -23.98 -6.62 -38.27
N ASP A 764 -24.53 -5.58 -38.90
CA ASP A 764 -23.95 -4.24 -38.86
C ASP A 764 -24.14 -3.58 -37.48
N LYS A 765 -23.27 -2.60 -37.18
CA LYS A 765 -23.35 -1.76 -35.97
C LYS A 765 -23.19 -2.51 -34.62
N MET A 766 -22.73 -3.75 -34.64
CA MET A 766 -22.41 -4.56 -33.46
C MET A 766 -20.89 -4.55 -33.21
N GLY A 767 -20.35 -3.41 -32.77
CA GLY A 767 -18.92 -3.26 -32.58
C GLY A 767 -18.54 -2.01 -31.80
N GLY A 768 -17.26 -1.91 -31.45
CA GLY A 768 -16.69 -0.80 -30.69
C GLY A 768 -15.19 -0.65 -30.91
N LYS A 769 -14.61 0.37 -30.27
CA LYS A 769 -13.20 0.73 -30.41
C LYS A 769 -12.35 0.05 -29.34
N LEU A 770 -11.18 -0.44 -29.73
CA LEU A 770 -10.10 -0.84 -28.83
C LEU A 770 -8.97 0.19 -28.97
N VAL A 771 -8.64 0.88 -27.90
CA VAL A 771 -7.47 1.75 -27.81
C VAL A 771 -6.33 0.92 -27.25
N ILE A 772 -5.25 0.76 -28.02
CA ILE A 772 -4.08 0.01 -27.57
C ILE A 772 -3.03 1.00 -27.05
N VAL A 773 -2.60 0.81 -25.81
CA VAL A 773 -1.55 1.61 -25.18
C VAL A 773 -0.34 0.74 -24.85
N ASP A 774 0.84 1.35 -24.80
CA ASP A 774 2.04 0.64 -24.38
C ASP A 774 1.97 0.22 -22.91
N ASN A 775 2.59 -0.91 -22.59
CA ASN A 775 2.86 -1.26 -21.20
C ASN A 775 3.97 -0.33 -20.70
N PRO A 776 3.75 0.46 -19.63
CA PRO A 776 4.76 1.40 -19.13
C PRO A 776 6.04 0.73 -18.58
N VAL A 777 6.20 -0.60 -18.62
CA VAL A 777 7.32 -1.31 -18.02
C VAL A 777 8.23 -1.95 -19.09
N THR A 778 9.12 -1.17 -19.67
CA THR A 778 10.33 -1.66 -20.35
C THR A 778 11.47 -1.84 -19.35
N THR A 779 11.91 -3.09 -19.14
CA THR A 779 13.10 -3.56 -18.40
C THR A 779 13.20 -3.21 -16.90
N LEU A 780 13.65 -4.18 -16.10
CA LEU A 780 13.99 -4.03 -14.67
C LEU A 780 14.97 -2.88 -14.35
N ALA A 781 15.59 -2.25 -15.35
CA ALA A 781 16.51 -1.13 -15.19
C ALA A 781 15.82 0.25 -15.15
N GLY A 782 14.49 0.34 -15.29
CA GLY A 782 13.76 1.62 -15.39
C GLY A 782 12.56 1.81 -14.45
N ALA A 783 12.37 0.96 -13.44
CA ALA A 783 11.24 1.09 -12.51
C ALA A 783 11.60 2.01 -11.33
N GLU A 784 11.42 3.32 -11.49
CA GLU A 784 11.37 4.28 -10.39
C GLU A 784 9.98 4.92 -10.31
N GLU A 785 8.98 4.16 -9.87
CA GLU A 785 7.99 4.77 -8.98
C GLU A 785 7.67 3.82 -7.83
N ILE A 786 8.03 4.33 -6.67
CA ILE A 786 8.13 3.65 -5.41
C ILE A 786 6.95 4.14 -4.56
N LYS A 787 6.18 3.21 -3.99
CA LYS A 787 4.85 3.52 -3.44
C LYS A 787 4.93 3.88 -1.96
N TYR A 788 4.57 5.12 -1.64
CA TYR A 788 4.23 5.52 -0.27
C TYR A 788 2.90 4.90 0.13
N ALA A 789 2.88 4.20 1.26
CA ALA A 789 1.72 3.51 1.77
C ALA A 789 1.56 3.76 3.27
N ASN A 790 0.34 3.58 3.75
CA ASN A 790 0.05 3.41 5.16
C ASN A 790 -0.61 2.04 5.37
N GLU A 791 -1.17 1.80 6.54
CA GLU A 791 -1.93 0.61 6.90
C GLU A 791 -3.30 0.50 6.19
N TRP A 792 -3.77 1.53 5.50
CA TRP A 792 -5.14 1.60 5.00
C TRP A 792 -5.20 1.25 3.50
N VAL A 793 -5.97 0.21 3.17
CA VAL A 793 -6.12 -0.28 1.79
C VAL A 793 -7.51 0.06 1.27
N ILE A 794 -7.57 0.70 0.11
CA ILE A 794 -8.80 1.03 -0.61
C ILE A 794 -8.79 0.36 -1.99
N GLU A 795 -9.95 -0.17 -2.39
CA GLU A 795 -10.23 -0.56 -3.77
C GLU A 795 -11.38 0.33 -4.29
N PRO A 796 -11.11 1.36 -5.11
CA PRO A 796 -12.11 2.35 -5.50
C PRO A 796 -13.35 1.77 -6.17
N THR A 797 -13.21 0.60 -6.83
CA THR A 797 -14.31 -0.11 -7.48
C THR A 797 -15.20 -0.88 -6.52
N LYS A 798 -14.74 -1.14 -5.29
CA LYS A 798 -15.52 -1.78 -4.24
C LYS A 798 -16.10 -0.73 -3.30
N LYS A 799 -17.42 -0.77 -3.13
CA LYS A 799 -18.13 0.08 -2.18
C LYS A 799 -18.74 -0.80 -1.09
N LEU A 800 -18.83 -0.26 0.13
CA LEU A 800 -19.69 -0.84 1.13
C LEU A 800 -21.12 -0.66 0.66
N THR A 801 -21.77 -1.77 0.33
CA THR A 801 -23.20 -1.83 0.03
C THR A 801 -23.86 -2.74 1.05
N GLN A 802 -25.07 -2.40 1.48
CA GLN A 802 -25.83 -3.28 2.36
C GLN A 802 -26.33 -4.50 1.59
N ARG A 803 -26.17 -5.69 2.18
CA ARG A 803 -26.79 -6.92 1.69
C ARG A 803 -28.19 -7.07 2.29
N LEU A 804 -29.04 -7.80 1.58
CA LEU A 804 -30.27 -8.34 2.16
C LEU A 804 -29.95 -9.51 3.07
N ILE A 805 -30.66 -9.55 4.20
CA ILE A 805 -30.73 -10.67 5.12
C ILE A 805 -32.09 -11.33 4.92
N GLN A 806 -32.10 -12.65 4.78
CA GLN A 806 -33.31 -13.46 4.87
C GLN A 806 -33.10 -14.57 5.90
N GLU A 807 -34.02 -14.66 6.85
CA GLU A 807 -33.98 -15.62 7.94
C GLU A 807 -35.08 -16.66 7.76
N HIS A 808 -34.77 -17.93 8.00
CA HIS A 808 -35.71 -19.04 7.87
C HIS A 808 -35.54 -20.03 9.02
N VAL A 809 -36.64 -20.40 9.66
CA VAL A 809 -36.68 -21.43 10.70
C VAL A 809 -37.40 -22.66 10.17
N VAL A 810 -36.74 -23.81 10.22
CA VAL A 810 -37.29 -25.08 9.73
C VAL A 810 -38.37 -25.60 10.68
N SER A 811 -39.61 -25.69 10.20
CA SER A 811 -40.80 -25.90 11.05
C SER A 811 -41.16 -27.36 11.36
N ASN A 812 -40.81 -28.36 10.53
CA ASN A 812 -40.99 -29.80 10.81
C ASN A 812 -40.07 -30.68 9.93
N ARG A 813 -39.66 -31.88 10.42
CA ARG A 813 -38.81 -32.84 9.68
C ARG A 813 -39.42 -33.18 8.30
N ASN A 814 -38.57 -33.19 7.28
CA ASN A 814 -38.84 -33.37 5.85
C ASN A 814 -39.38 -32.11 5.15
N ILE A 815 -38.52 -31.13 4.94
CA ILE A 815 -38.77 -30.09 3.94
C ILE A 815 -38.62 -30.70 2.54
N THR A 816 -39.73 -30.78 1.82
CA THR A 816 -39.80 -30.82 0.35
C THR A 816 -39.97 -29.41 -0.25
N THR A 817 -39.90 -28.34 0.56
CA THR A 817 -40.06 -26.95 0.11
C THR A 817 -38.71 -26.22 0.17
N PRO A 818 -37.98 -26.08 -0.95
CA PRO A 818 -36.69 -25.38 -0.95
C PRO A 818 -36.77 -23.99 -0.28
N ILE A 819 -35.71 -23.56 0.40
CA ILE A 819 -35.62 -22.17 0.87
C ILE A 819 -35.45 -21.30 -0.37
N VAL A 820 -36.43 -20.43 -0.64
CA VAL A 820 -36.44 -19.54 -1.80
C VAL A 820 -36.17 -18.12 -1.35
N LEU A 821 -35.17 -17.48 -1.95
CA LEU A 821 -34.86 -16.08 -1.74
C LEU A 821 -35.92 -15.18 -2.41
N GLU A 822 -36.39 -14.16 -1.70
CA GLU A 822 -37.45 -13.27 -2.20
C GLU A 822 -36.96 -12.22 -3.22
N ALA A 823 -35.65 -12.05 -3.35
CA ALA A 823 -35.02 -11.24 -4.39
C ALA A 823 -33.88 -12.02 -5.07
N ILE A 824 -33.66 -11.76 -6.36
CA ILE A 824 -32.64 -12.45 -7.15
C ILE A 824 -31.25 -11.93 -6.71
N PRO A 825 -30.35 -12.80 -6.23
CA PRO A 825 -29.00 -12.40 -5.89
C PRO A 825 -28.23 -11.91 -7.12
N THR A 826 -27.35 -10.92 -6.96
CA THR A 826 -26.41 -10.52 -8.02
C THR A 826 -25.39 -11.62 -8.32
N SER A 827 -25.06 -12.44 -7.32
CA SER A 827 -24.05 -13.49 -7.39
C SER A 827 -24.35 -14.56 -6.35
N VAL A 828 -24.29 -15.82 -6.77
CA VAL A 828 -24.40 -16.99 -5.87
C VAL A 828 -23.10 -17.27 -5.12
N LEU A 829 -21.97 -16.76 -5.62
CA LEU A 829 -20.66 -16.93 -5.00
C LEU A 829 -20.43 -15.94 -3.85
N ASP A 830 -21.08 -14.77 -3.92
CA ASP A 830 -21.00 -13.72 -2.90
C ASP A 830 -22.07 -13.88 -1.81
N MET A 831 -22.88 -14.94 -1.90
CA MET A 831 -23.90 -15.28 -0.91
C MET A 831 -23.26 -15.95 0.31
N GLU A 832 -23.66 -15.52 1.50
CA GLU A 832 -23.27 -16.17 2.75
C GLU A 832 -24.47 -16.87 3.37
N VAL A 833 -24.40 -18.19 3.51
CA VAL A 833 -25.44 -19.01 4.14
C VAL A 833 -24.92 -19.55 5.45
N PHE A 834 -25.66 -19.32 6.53
CA PHE A 834 -25.37 -19.83 7.86
C PHE A 834 -26.45 -20.81 8.31
N LYS A 835 -26.04 -21.92 8.91
CA LYS A 835 -26.92 -22.87 9.62
C LYS A 835 -26.57 -22.84 11.10
N ASN A 836 -27.51 -22.46 11.96
CA ASN A 836 -27.34 -22.38 13.42
C ASN A 836 -26.08 -21.59 13.84
N GLY A 837 -25.72 -20.56 13.06
CA GLY A 837 -24.53 -19.73 13.27
C GLY A 837 -23.24 -20.22 12.61
N GLU A 838 -23.22 -21.40 11.98
CA GLU A 838 -22.05 -21.89 11.24
C GLU A 838 -22.18 -21.58 9.73
N LYS A 839 -21.15 -20.96 9.15
CA LYS A 839 -21.11 -20.61 7.72
C LYS A 839 -20.96 -21.88 6.87
N LEU A 840 -21.85 -22.07 5.91
CA LEU A 840 -21.83 -23.17 4.95
C LEU A 840 -21.05 -22.79 3.68
N LYS A 841 -20.44 -23.79 3.05
CA LYS A 841 -19.65 -23.64 1.82
C LYS A 841 -20.47 -23.97 0.56
N PHE A 842 -20.52 -23.03 -0.38
CA PHE A 842 -21.14 -23.25 -1.69
C PHE A 842 -20.44 -24.38 -2.46
N GLY A 843 -21.21 -25.25 -3.12
CA GLY A 843 -20.74 -26.43 -3.85
C GLY A 843 -20.36 -27.63 -2.98
N THR A 844 -20.19 -27.46 -1.65
CA THR A 844 -19.87 -28.55 -0.71
C THR A 844 -21.02 -28.83 0.24
N ASP A 845 -21.53 -27.79 0.90
CA ASP A 845 -22.59 -27.89 1.92
C ASP A 845 -23.96 -27.53 1.35
N TYR A 846 -24.00 -26.66 0.35
CA TYR A 846 -25.22 -26.26 -0.35
C TYR A 846 -24.92 -25.85 -1.81
N THR A 847 -25.94 -25.88 -2.66
CA THR A 847 -25.93 -25.40 -4.05
C THR A 847 -27.18 -24.56 -4.30
N THR A 848 -27.29 -23.94 -5.47
CA THR A 848 -28.47 -23.16 -5.85
C THR A 848 -29.11 -23.65 -7.15
N THR A 849 -30.43 -23.48 -7.27
CA THR A 849 -31.17 -23.59 -8.54
C THR A 849 -31.75 -22.21 -8.87
N ASP A 850 -31.60 -21.78 -10.13
CA ASP A 850 -32.03 -20.46 -10.62
C ASP A 850 -31.54 -19.28 -9.75
N SER A 851 -30.41 -19.46 -9.06
CA SER A 851 -29.81 -18.54 -8.08
C SER A 851 -30.63 -18.22 -6.83
N VAL A 852 -31.93 -18.56 -6.79
CA VAL A 852 -32.85 -18.21 -5.69
C VAL A 852 -33.26 -19.38 -4.81
N ILE A 853 -33.14 -20.62 -5.29
CA ILE A 853 -33.49 -21.83 -4.53
C ILE A 853 -32.24 -22.41 -3.89
N LEU A 854 -32.19 -22.49 -2.56
CA LEU A 854 -31.10 -23.10 -1.80
C LEU A 854 -31.32 -24.61 -1.62
N ASN A 855 -30.38 -25.41 -2.13
CA ASN A 855 -30.36 -26.87 -2.02
C ASN A 855 -29.24 -27.31 -1.09
N PHE A 856 -29.57 -27.86 0.08
CA PHE A 856 -28.59 -28.31 1.05
C PHE A 856 -28.15 -29.75 0.78
N VAL A 857 -26.84 -30.01 0.85
CA VAL A 857 -26.26 -31.35 0.67
C VAL A 857 -26.60 -32.25 1.87
N THR A 858 -26.56 -31.68 3.08
CA THR A 858 -27.07 -32.34 4.29
C THR A 858 -28.49 -31.88 4.57
N ALA A 859 -29.42 -32.83 4.74
CA ALA A 859 -30.83 -32.53 4.99
C ALA A 859 -31.01 -31.66 6.26
N LEU A 860 -31.85 -30.64 6.16
CA LEU A 860 -32.24 -29.80 7.29
C LEU A 860 -33.24 -30.53 8.19
N VAL A 861 -33.13 -30.31 9.50
CA VAL A 861 -34.04 -30.87 10.52
C VAL A 861 -34.87 -29.76 11.16
N ALA A 862 -36.00 -30.14 11.78
CA ALA A 862 -36.83 -29.21 12.54
C ALA A 862 -35.98 -28.41 13.54
N GLU A 863 -36.28 -27.12 13.68
CA GLU A 863 -35.56 -26.15 14.50
C GLU A 863 -34.21 -25.66 13.93
N ASP A 864 -33.76 -26.16 12.77
CA ASP A 864 -32.61 -25.54 12.09
C ASP A 864 -32.94 -24.10 11.70
N PHE A 865 -32.04 -23.18 12.02
CA PHE A 865 -32.11 -21.76 11.68
C PHE A 865 -31.14 -21.47 10.54
N ILE A 866 -31.68 -20.99 9.42
CA ILE A 866 -30.93 -20.59 8.24
C ILE A 866 -30.95 -19.08 8.12
N LYS A 867 -29.77 -18.48 7.98
CA LYS A 867 -29.61 -17.04 7.73
C LYS A 867 -28.79 -16.83 6.47
N VAL A 868 -29.30 -16.02 5.56
CA VAL A 868 -28.70 -15.80 4.25
C VAL A 868 -28.43 -14.32 4.05
N TYR A 869 -27.19 -13.97 3.71
CA TYR A 869 -26.79 -12.64 3.27
C TYR A 869 -26.55 -12.66 1.77
N TYR A 870 -27.17 -11.74 1.02
CA TYR A 870 -27.01 -11.64 -0.43
C TYR A 870 -27.22 -10.21 -0.94
N ALA A 871 -26.44 -9.80 -1.96
CA ALA A 871 -26.67 -8.56 -2.68
C ALA A 871 -27.70 -8.77 -3.80
N THR A 872 -28.45 -7.73 -4.20
CA THR A 872 -29.44 -7.80 -5.29
C THR A 872 -29.47 -6.49 -6.08
N ASN A 873 -29.75 -6.59 -7.38
CA ASN A 873 -30.04 -5.43 -8.25
C ASN A 873 -31.55 -5.29 -8.51
N SER A 874 -32.39 -5.97 -7.74
CA SER A 874 -33.84 -5.84 -7.84
C SER A 874 -34.25 -4.40 -7.52
N LYS A 875 -35.10 -3.81 -8.36
CA LYS A 875 -35.63 -2.45 -8.15
C LYS A 875 -36.47 -2.33 -6.88
N ASP A 876 -37.15 -3.41 -6.49
CA ASP A 876 -37.97 -3.52 -5.28
C ASP A 876 -37.51 -4.76 -4.47
N PRO A 877 -36.37 -4.64 -3.77
CA PRO A 877 -35.69 -5.75 -3.11
C PRO A 877 -36.32 -6.12 -1.76
N LEU A 878 -36.91 -5.15 -1.06
CA LEU A 878 -37.58 -5.35 0.23
C LEU A 878 -38.93 -6.06 0.07
N ARG A 879 -39.11 -7.13 0.83
CA ARG A 879 -40.25 -8.06 0.80
C ARG A 879 -40.64 -8.47 2.23
N SER A 880 -41.59 -9.39 2.37
CA SER A 880 -42.17 -9.75 3.68
C SER A 880 -41.20 -10.49 4.62
N THR A 881 -40.15 -11.11 4.12
CA THR A 881 -39.25 -11.97 4.90
C THR A 881 -37.78 -11.55 4.84
N ASN A 882 -37.46 -10.48 4.11
CA ASN A 882 -36.11 -9.96 3.99
C ASN A 882 -36.01 -8.51 4.48
N TYR A 883 -34.80 -8.11 4.88
CA TYR A 883 -34.49 -6.76 5.34
C TYR A 883 -33.02 -6.46 5.06
N TYR A 884 -32.61 -5.19 5.05
CA TYR A 884 -31.20 -4.84 4.85
C TYR A 884 -30.40 -5.02 6.13
N GLU A 885 -29.17 -5.52 6.02
CA GLU A 885 -28.20 -5.43 7.12
C GLU A 885 -27.90 -3.96 7.44
N VAL A 886 -27.50 -3.66 8.68
CA VAL A 886 -27.07 -2.29 9.03
C VAL A 886 -25.85 -1.89 8.19
N PRO A 887 -25.77 -0.64 7.71
CA PRO A 887 -24.60 -0.16 6.98
C PRO A 887 -23.31 -0.44 7.75
N LYS A 888 -22.31 -1.03 7.08
CA LYS A 888 -21.02 -1.34 7.70
C LYS A 888 -20.30 -0.11 8.24
N ASN A 889 -20.58 1.08 7.70
CA ASN A 889 -20.05 2.35 8.21
C ASN A 889 -20.70 2.85 9.51
N LEU A 890 -21.78 2.20 9.95
CA LEU A 890 -22.42 2.43 11.24
C LEU A 890 -22.09 1.32 12.25
N GLU A 891 -21.83 0.11 11.77
CA GLU A 891 -21.43 -1.03 12.60
C GLU A 891 -19.94 -0.97 12.98
N ASN A 892 -19.06 -0.72 12.00
CA ASN A 892 -17.62 -0.81 12.16
C ASN A 892 -16.99 0.57 12.16
N ASN A 893 -16.41 1.00 13.27
CA ASN A 893 -15.76 2.31 13.42
C ASN A 893 -16.65 3.49 12.97
N ALA A 894 -17.88 3.56 13.47
CA ALA A 894 -18.86 4.60 13.09
C ALA A 894 -18.38 6.05 13.33
N SER A 895 -17.50 6.23 14.33
CA SER A 895 -16.87 7.50 14.67
C SER A 895 -15.61 7.81 13.85
N ASN A 896 -15.23 6.92 12.94
CA ASN A 896 -14.07 7.02 12.05
C ASN A 896 -12.77 7.38 12.79
N GLN A 897 -12.52 6.71 13.91
CA GLN A 897 -11.33 6.94 14.73
C GLN A 897 -10.09 6.30 14.10
N ASP A 898 -8.93 6.86 14.39
CA ASP A 898 -7.63 6.26 14.06
C ASP A 898 -7.34 5.08 14.99
N ILE A 899 -6.54 4.15 14.49
CA ILE A 899 -6.19 2.93 15.21
C ILE A 899 -4.81 3.09 15.80
N SER A 900 -4.71 3.15 17.13
CA SER A 900 -3.44 3.18 17.85
C SER A 900 -3.11 1.83 18.51
N THR A 901 -3.97 1.32 19.38
CA THR A 901 -3.82 0.01 20.05
C THR A 901 -4.98 -0.91 19.69
N THR A 902 -4.70 -2.18 19.44
CA THR A 902 -5.71 -3.24 19.17
C THR A 902 -5.40 -4.51 19.94
N THR A 903 -6.40 -5.38 20.10
CA THR A 903 -6.24 -6.72 20.68
C THR A 903 -6.08 -7.80 19.61
N TYR A 904 -5.50 -8.94 19.97
CA TYR A 904 -5.43 -10.08 19.07
C TYR A 904 -6.82 -10.50 18.58
N SER A 905 -7.85 -10.50 19.43
CA SER A 905 -9.20 -10.92 19.04
C SER A 905 -9.81 -10.01 17.98
N GLU A 906 -9.61 -8.70 18.07
CA GLU A 906 -10.10 -7.74 17.07
C GLU A 906 -9.38 -7.93 15.73
N LEU A 907 -8.04 -7.99 15.75
CA LEU A 907 -7.23 -8.26 14.56
C LEU A 907 -7.56 -9.63 13.97
N PHE A 908 -7.85 -10.62 14.82
CA PHE A 908 -8.23 -11.96 14.38
C PHE A 908 -9.50 -11.94 13.55
N GLN A 909 -10.57 -11.28 14.02
CA GLN A 909 -11.81 -11.18 13.24
C GLN A 909 -11.59 -10.41 11.94
N HIS A 910 -10.80 -9.34 11.98
CA HIS A 910 -10.53 -8.53 10.80
C HIS A 910 -9.72 -9.28 9.75
N PHE A 911 -8.56 -9.80 10.08
CA PHE A 911 -7.73 -10.52 9.11
C PHE A 911 -8.39 -11.83 8.67
N LYS A 912 -9.19 -12.48 9.54
CA LYS A 912 -10.03 -13.60 9.12
C LYS A 912 -10.98 -13.21 7.99
N SER A 913 -11.62 -12.03 8.05
CA SER A 913 -12.49 -11.56 6.96
C SER A 913 -11.72 -11.39 5.65
N ILE A 914 -10.48 -10.87 5.70
CA ILE A 914 -9.61 -10.73 4.53
C ILE A 914 -9.28 -12.11 3.94
N VAL A 915 -8.78 -13.04 4.78
CA VAL A 915 -8.36 -14.37 4.35
C VAL A 915 -9.52 -15.18 3.77
N GLN A 916 -10.70 -15.16 4.41
CA GLN A 916 -11.85 -15.97 4.00
C GLN A 916 -12.52 -15.47 2.72
N ASN A 917 -12.47 -14.16 2.48
CA ASN A 917 -13.11 -13.56 1.32
C ASN A 917 -12.19 -13.56 0.08
N GLN A 918 -10.93 -13.99 0.25
CA GLN A 918 -9.96 -14.03 -0.84
C GLN A 918 -10.45 -14.92 -1.99
N LEU A 919 -10.37 -14.39 -3.22
CA LEU A 919 -10.73 -15.14 -4.41
C LEU A 919 -9.82 -16.37 -4.57
N GLY A 920 -10.42 -17.55 -4.74
CA GLY A 920 -9.69 -18.80 -4.87
C GLY A 920 -9.16 -19.39 -3.54
N PHE A 921 -9.56 -18.83 -2.39
CA PHE A 921 -9.25 -19.39 -1.09
C PHE A 921 -9.84 -20.79 -0.90
N THR A 922 -9.02 -21.71 -0.41
CA THR A 922 -9.40 -23.08 -0.06
C THR A 922 -8.80 -23.45 1.29
N GLY A 923 -9.50 -24.31 2.03
CA GLY A 923 -9.09 -24.74 3.37
C GLY A 923 -9.70 -23.89 4.49
N THR A 924 -9.07 -23.91 5.67
CA THR A 924 -9.54 -23.22 6.87
C THR A 924 -8.52 -22.19 7.35
N VAL A 925 -8.98 -21.01 7.80
CA VAL A 925 -8.12 -19.89 8.25
C VAL A 925 -7.10 -20.31 9.31
N SER A 926 -7.50 -21.14 10.27
CA SER A 926 -6.62 -21.61 11.37
C SER A 926 -6.11 -23.04 11.15
N GLY A 927 -6.01 -23.48 9.89
CA GLY A 927 -5.55 -24.82 9.52
C GLY A 927 -4.88 -24.82 8.16
N ASN A 928 -4.99 -25.95 7.45
CA ASN A 928 -4.44 -26.09 6.12
C ASN A 928 -5.24 -25.19 5.19
N ASN A 929 -4.57 -24.23 4.57
CA ASN A 929 -5.17 -23.33 3.59
C ASN A 929 -4.15 -22.95 2.52
N ASN A 930 -4.63 -22.29 1.47
CA ASN A 930 -3.80 -21.81 0.36
C ASN A 930 -3.64 -20.29 0.36
N TYR A 931 -4.01 -19.55 1.42
CA TYR A 931 -3.97 -18.08 1.42
C TYR A 931 -2.58 -17.55 1.09
N ARG A 932 -1.56 -18.17 1.69
CA ARG A 932 -0.15 -17.87 1.43
C ARG A 932 0.23 -17.94 -0.05
N ASP A 933 -0.52 -18.69 -0.87
CA ASP A 933 -0.24 -18.93 -2.30
C ASP A 933 -1.16 -18.09 -3.22
N THR A 934 -1.94 -17.15 -2.67
CA THR A 934 -2.85 -16.27 -3.42
C THR A 934 -2.25 -14.89 -3.70
N GLU A 935 -2.91 -14.10 -4.55
CA GLU A 935 -2.52 -12.70 -4.80
C GLU A 935 -2.75 -11.74 -3.62
N GLU A 936 -3.41 -12.18 -2.53
CA GLU A 936 -3.74 -11.37 -1.35
C GLU A 936 -4.43 -10.04 -1.68
N ASP A 937 -5.76 -10.02 -1.68
CA ASP A 937 -6.55 -8.80 -1.79
C ASP A 937 -6.94 -8.28 -0.40
N LEU A 938 -6.16 -7.30 0.07
CA LEU A 938 -6.29 -6.76 1.43
C LEU A 938 -7.46 -5.77 1.59
N SER A 939 -8.13 -5.40 0.49
CA SER A 939 -9.32 -4.54 0.52
C SER A 939 -10.57 -5.26 1.05
N LEU A 940 -10.51 -6.59 1.16
CA LEU A 940 -11.65 -7.45 1.51
C LEU A 940 -11.99 -7.49 3.01
N GLY A 941 -11.26 -6.74 3.84
CA GLY A 941 -11.51 -6.69 5.27
C GLY A 941 -12.79 -5.93 5.60
N SER A 942 -13.53 -6.40 6.61
CA SER A 942 -14.90 -5.95 6.87
C SER A 942 -15.20 -5.67 8.35
N VAL A 943 -14.17 -5.43 9.18
CA VAL A 943 -14.33 -5.30 10.64
C VAL A 943 -13.65 -4.03 11.15
N ILE A 944 -12.37 -3.85 10.83
CA ILE A 944 -11.62 -2.65 11.17
C ILE A 944 -11.56 -1.78 9.92
N LEU A 945 -12.44 -0.78 9.88
CA LEU A 945 -12.67 0.06 8.71
C LEU A 945 -12.44 1.53 9.03
N GLN A 946 -12.06 2.31 8.02
CA GLN A 946 -12.25 3.75 7.98
C GLN A 946 -13.17 4.09 6.80
N HIS A 947 -13.91 5.19 6.93
CA HIS A 947 -14.94 5.61 5.98
C HIS A 947 -14.64 6.99 5.45
N ASP A 948 -14.95 7.24 4.18
CA ASP A 948 -14.85 8.58 3.59
C ASP A 948 -15.76 9.59 4.34
N ALA A 949 -16.93 9.12 4.80
CA ALA A 949 -17.89 9.92 5.54
C ALA A 949 -18.54 9.08 6.67
N PRO A 950 -18.47 9.52 7.94
CA PRO A 950 -19.10 8.82 9.05
C PRO A 950 -20.62 9.03 9.03
N LEU A 951 -21.38 7.94 8.85
CA LEU A 951 -22.85 7.98 8.87
C LEU A 951 -23.37 8.51 10.20
N LEU A 952 -22.67 8.26 11.31
CA LEU A 952 -23.05 8.74 12.65
C LEU A 952 -23.26 10.27 12.72
N LYS A 953 -22.45 11.04 11.99
CA LYS A 953 -22.57 12.51 11.93
C LYS A 953 -23.76 12.93 11.08
N ALA A 954 -23.98 12.28 9.94
CA ALA A 954 -25.15 12.55 9.10
C ALA A 954 -26.45 12.24 9.87
N MET A 955 -26.50 11.15 10.61
CA MET A 955 -27.63 10.82 11.49
C MET A 955 -27.89 11.92 12.52
N ALA A 956 -26.83 12.46 13.15
CA ALA A 956 -26.97 13.54 14.14
C ALA A 956 -27.53 14.85 13.54
N ILE A 957 -27.27 15.13 12.25
CA ILE A 957 -27.72 16.34 11.56
C ILE A 957 -29.15 16.18 11.02
N MET A 958 -29.46 15.04 10.40
CA MET A 958 -30.68 14.87 9.59
C MET A 958 -32.01 15.02 10.33
N ASN A 959 -32.00 14.86 11.64
CA ASN A 959 -33.22 14.87 12.42
C ASN A 959 -33.06 15.73 13.69
N ASN A 960 -32.13 16.70 13.65
CA ASN A 960 -31.90 17.73 14.66
C ASN A 960 -32.11 19.13 14.05
N GLU A 961 -33.17 19.82 14.49
CA GLU A 961 -33.55 21.15 14.00
C GLU A 961 -32.48 22.22 14.27
N ASP A 962 -31.68 22.09 15.33
CA ASP A 962 -30.61 23.04 15.65
C ASP A 962 -29.40 22.93 14.69
N LEU A 963 -29.35 21.90 13.85
CA LEU A 963 -28.26 21.61 12.91
C LEU A 963 -28.71 21.60 11.44
N ASP A 964 -29.84 22.23 11.10
CA ASP A 964 -30.34 22.28 9.72
C ASP A 964 -29.44 23.14 8.80
N VAL A 965 -28.47 22.47 8.17
CA VAL A 965 -27.51 23.08 7.25
C VAL A 965 -28.19 23.63 5.99
N PRO A 966 -29.09 22.89 5.30
CA PRO A 966 -29.83 23.43 4.15
C PRO A 966 -30.56 24.75 4.44
N GLU A 967 -31.34 24.82 5.52
CA GLU A 967 -32.08 26.04 5.88
C GLU A 967 -31.12 27.19 6.20
N SER A 968 -30.02 26.90 6.91
CA SER A 968 -28.97 27.88 7.21
C SER A 968 -28.31 28.44 5.95
N LEU A 969 -28.04 27.61 4.94
CA LEU A 969 -27.46 28.03 3.67
C LEU A 969 -28.44 28.87 2.85
N ASP A 970 -29.72 28.49 2.79
CA ASP A 970 -30.75 29.29 2.12
C ASP A 970 -30.95 30.65 2.80
N TYR A 971 -30.89 30.69 4.14
CA TYR A 971 -30.91 31.95 4.89
C TYR A 971 -29.74 32.85 4.50
N VAL A 972 -28.51 32.35 4.50
CA VAL A 972 -27.31 33.12 4.11
C VAL A 972 -27.39 33.60 2.66
N LYS A 973 -27.80 32.72 1.74
CA LYS A 973 -27.99 33.04 0.31
C LYS A 973 -28.96 34.20 0.12
N ASN A 974 -30.14 34.12 0.73
CA ASN A 974 -31.17 35.16 0.61
C ASN A 974 -30.67 36.49 1.19
N ARG A 975 -29.97 36.45 2.33
CA ARG A 975 -29.36 37.64 2.93
C ARG A 975 -28.28 38.26 2.04
N TYR A 976 -27.47 37.44 1.38
CA TYR A 976 -26.45 37.96 0.46
C TYR A 976 -27.07 38.65 -0.76
N GLN A 977 -28.14 38.07 -1.32
CA GLN A 977 -28.90 38.71 -2.42
C GLN A 977 -29.51 40.05 -1.99
N GLU A 978 -30.09 40.12 -0.79
CA GLU A 978 -30.58 41.38 -0.23
C GLU A 978 -29.45 42.42 -0.08
N PHE A 979 -28.28 42.00 0.40
CA PHE A 979 -27.11 42.86 0.50
C PHE A 979 -26.68 43.39 -0.87
N GLN A 980 -26.57 42.53 -1.90
CA GLN A 980 -26.16 42.93 -3.25
C GLN A 980 -27.08 44.02 -3.83
N LEU A 981 -28.39 43.84 -3.69
CA LEU A 981 -29.38 44.82 -4.17
C LEU A 981 -29.27 46.16 -3.42
N LYS A 982 -29.12 46.11 -2.08
CA LYS A 982 -28.95 47.32 -1.26
C LYS A 982 -27.65 48.06 -1.60
N PHE A 983 -26.55 47.33 -1.75
CA PHE A 983 -25.26 47.88 -2.11
C PHE A 983 -25.30 48.53 -3.50
N LEU A 984 -25.84 47.85 -4.50
CA LEU A 984 -26.00 48.40 -5.86
C LEU A 984 -26.85 49.68 -5.86
N ASN A 985 -27.96 49.69 -5.11
CA ASN A 985 -28.80 50.88 -4.98
C ASN A 985 -28.06 52.04 -4.30
N ALA A 986 -27.24 51.77 -3.26
CA ALA A 986 -26.44 52.78 -2.59
C ALA A 986 -25.35 53.35 -3.53
N VAL A 987 -24.67 52.50 -4.30
CA VAL A 987 -23.69 52.93 -5.33
C VAL A 987 -24.39 53.79 -6.39
N ASN A 988 -25.51 53.34 -6.94
CA ASN A 988 -26.27 54.09 -7.95
C ASN A 988 -26.73 55.45 -7.42
N LYS A 989 -27.14 55.54 -6.16
CA LYS A 989 -27.52 56.80 -5.53
C LYS A 989 -26.35 57.79 -5.48
N ILE A 990 -25.14 57.31 -5.17
CA ILE A 990 -23.92 58.14 -5.17
C ILE A 990 -23.53 58.54 -6.60
N GLN A 991 -23.57 57.59 -7.55
CA GLN A 991 -23.22 57.84 -8.96
C GLN A 991 -24.13 58.87 -9.63
N ASN A 992 -25.41 58.92 -9.24
CA ASN A 992 -26.38 59.90 -9.73
C ASN A 992 -26.34 61.24 -8.98
N SER A 993 -25.35 61.46 -8.11
CA SER A 993 -25.17 62.70 -7.35
C SER A 993 -23.91 63.46 -7.78
N ASP A 994 -23.88 64.77 -7.57
CA ASP A 994 -22.71 65.60 -7.90
C ASP A 994 -21.43 65.18 -7.13
N ALA A 995 -21.58 64.44 -6.02
CA ALA A 995 -20.48 63.96 -5.20
C ALA A 995 -19.56 62.97 -5.95
N VAL A 996 -20.06 62.27 -6.97
CA VAL A 996 -19.28 61.29 -7.75
C VAL A 996 -18.04 61.93 -8.39
N ASN A 997 -18.12 63.19 -8.79
CA ASN A 997 -17.02 63.90 -9.47
C ASN A 997 -15.81 64.19 -8.56
N SER A 998 -15.99 64.06 -7.24
CA SER A 998 -14.95 64.31 -6.23
C SER A 998 -14.46 63.06 -5.50
N LEU A 999 -15.00 61.88 -5.82
CA LEU A 999 -14.72 60.63 -5.11
C LEU A 999 -13.97 59.65 -6.00
N THR A 1000 -12.99 58.96 -5.41
CA THR A 1000 -12.37 57.77 -6.03
C THR A 1000 -13.32 56.58 -5.99
N THR A 1001 -13.09 55.56 -6.83
CA THR A 1001 -13.86 54.31 -6.82
C THR A 1001 -13.92 53.66 -5.43
N ALA A 1002 -12.80 53.64 -4.70
CA ALA A 1002 -12.75 53.11 -3.34
C ALA A 1002 -13.64 53.92 -2.37
N GLN A 1003 -13.62 55.25 -2.46
CA GLN A 1003 -14.47 56.11 -1.62
C GLN A 1003 -15.97 55.97 -1.96
N ILE A 1004 -16.32 55.68 -3.22
CA ILE A 1004 -17.71 55.36 -3.60
C ILE A 1004 -18.16 54.07 -2.91
N VAL A 1005 -17.30 53.04 -2.88
CA VAL A 1005 -17.58 51.77 -2.18
C VAL A 1005 -17.70 51.99 -0.68
N ASP A 1006 -16.76 52.71 -0.06
CA ASP A 1006 -16.78 53.03 1.38
C ASP A 1006 -18.06 53.77 1.78
N ASN A 1007 -18.45 54.78 1.01
CA ASN A 1007 -19.69 55.55 1.25
C ASN A 1007 -20.94 54.70 1.05
N ALA A 1008 -20.98 53.84 0.03
CA ALA A 1008 -22.11 52.94 -0.20
C ALA A 1008 -22.25 51.93 0.96
N LEU A 1009 -21.14 51.38 1.46
CA LEU A 1009 -21.11 50.50 2.63
C LEU A 1009 -21.55 51.24 3.90
N ALA A 1010 -21.11 52.48 4.10
CA ALA A 1010 -21.55 53.31 5.22
C ALA A 1010 -23.07 53.58 5.18
N ASP A 1011 -23.62 53.90 4.00
CA ASP A 1011 -25.05 54.16 3.80
C ASP A 1011 -25.92 52.93 4.15
N ILE A 1012 -25.53 51.74 3.70
CA ILE A 1012 -26.30 50.50 3.97
C ILE A 1012 -26.14 49.97 5.40
N ASN A 1013 -25.08 50.39 6.09
CA ASN A 1013 -24.78 49.97 7.46
C ASN A 1013 -25.29 50.96 8.51
N LEU A 1014 -25.94 52.05 8.08
CA LEU A 1014 -26.59 53.00 8.97
C LEU A 1014 -27.60 52.27 9.87
N SER A 1015 -27.45 52.45 11.19
CA SER A 1015 -28.28 51.83 12.25
C SER A 1015 -28.04 50.33 12.55
N LYS A 1016 -26.99 49.71 12.02
CA LYS A 1016 -26.61 48.33 12.41
C LYS A 1016 -25.78 48.29 13.70
N LEU A 1017 -25.92 47.22 14.47
CA LEU A 1017 -25.20 46.96 15.73
C LEU A 1017 -24.14 45.87 15.55
N SER A 1018 -23.10 45.89 16.39
CA SER A 1018 -22.06 44.85 16.40
C SER A 1018 -22.55 43.46 16.79
N THR A 1019 -23.76 43.36 17.37
CA THR A 1019 -24.42 42.10 17.72
C THR A 1019 -25.30 41.56 16.60
N ASP A 1020 -25.50 42.31 15.52
CA ASP A 1020 -26.35 41.87 14.41
C ASP A 1020 -25.68 40.74 13.61
N PRO A 1021 -26.47 39.90 12.94
CA PRO A 1021 -25.93 38.87 12.05
C PRO A 1021 -24.92 39.44 11.05
N PHE A 1022 -23.84 38.69 10.83
CA PHE A 1022 -22.76 39.00 9.89
C PHE A 1022 -21.93 40.24 10.22
N ALA A 1023 -22.07 40.86 11.39
CA ALA A 1023 -21.24 42.00 11.79
C ALA A 1023 -19.75 41.73 11.56
N TYR A 1024 -19.28 40.53 11.92
CA TYR A 1024 -17.88 40.09 11.82
C TYR A 1024 -17.67 38.98 10.79
N SER A 1025 -18.38 39.02 9.66
CA SER A 1025 -18.18 38.07 8.55
C SER A 1025 -16.88 38.29 7.77
N ASN A 1026 -16.14 39.37 8.05
CA ASN A 1026 -14.82 39.70 7.48
C ASN A 1026 -14.75 39.67 5.94
N MET A 1027 -15.83 40.03 5.26
CA MET A 1027 -15.91 39.97 3.80
C MET A 1027 -15.12 41.07 3.09
N VAL A 1028 -15.13 42.30 3.62
CA VAL A 1028 -14.36 43.44 3.07
C VAL A 1028 -14.09 44.47 4.16
N ALA A 1029 -12.85 44.91 4.35
CA ALA A 1029 -12.56 46.06 5.20
C ALA A 1029 -12.96 47.35 4.46
N SER A 1030 -13.61 48.28 5.17
CA SER A 1030 -14.13 49.51 4.57
C SER A 1030 -14.16 50.67 5.56
N GLY A 1031 -14.27 51.90 5.03
CA GLY A 1031 -14.35 53.14 5.80
C GLY A 1031 -12.98 53.76 6.09
N ASP A 1032 -12.99 54.84 6.87
CA ASP A 1032 -11.86 55.77 6.99
C ASP A 1032 -10.84 55.41 8.08
N ARG A 1033 -11.07 54.32 8.81
CA ARG A 1033 -10.21 53.86 9.91
C ARG A 1033 -9.07 52.96 9.39
N TYR A 1034 -8.21 53.53 8.55
CA TYR A 1034 -7.00 52.88 8.05
C TYR A 1034 -5.83 53.86 8.10
N THR A 1035 -4.61 53.33 8.14
CA THR A 1035 -3.40 54.09 7.85
C THR A 1035 -3.06 53.95 6.38
N SER A 1036 -2.63 55.05 5.76
CA SER A 1036 -2.25 55.04 4.34
C SER A 1036 -0.76 55.30 4.16
N GLU A 1037 -0.15 54.52 3.27
CA GLU A 1037 1.24 54.69 2.85
C GLU A 1037 1.25 54.86 1.33
N THR A 1038 2.12 55.69 0.78
CA THR A 1038 2.19 55.92 -0.67
C THR A 1038 3.64 55.96 -1.15
N TYR A 1039 3.91 55.24 -2.22
CA TYR A 1039 5.22 55.07 -2.82
C TYR A 1039 5.15 55.41 -4.30
N THR A 1040 5.93 56.40 -4.74
CA THR A 1040 6.19 56.59 -6.18
C THR A 1040 7.35 55.71 -6.59
N ILE A 1041 7.14 54.85 -7.60
CA ILE A 1041 8.18 53.96 -8.11
C ILE A 1041 9.23 54.81 -8.82
N ASN A 1042 10.47 54.69 -8.36
CA ASN A 1042 11.65 55.39 -8.87
C ASN A 1042 12.78 54.38 -9.09
N THR A 1043 13.92 54.84 -9.60
CA THR A 1043 15.07 53.98 -9.91
C THR A 1043 15.64 53.24 -8.70
N THR A 1044 15.39 53.71 -7.47
CA THR A 1044 15.95 53.16 -6.23
C THR A 1044 15.07 52.07 -5.61
N ASN A 1045 13.74 52.19 -5.69
CA ASN A 1045 12.80 51.19 -5.13
C ASN A 1045 12.21 50.23 -6.18
N TYR A 1046 12.56 50.40 -7.46
CA TYR A 1046 12.19 49.50 -8.55
C TYR A 1046 13.13 48.28 -8.59
N THR A 1047 12.94 47.33 -7.67
CA THR A 1047 13.85 46.19 -7.46
C THR A 1047 13.56 44.99 -8.37
N TRP A 1048 12.38 44.94 -9.01
CA TRP A 1048 11.91 43.81 -9.82
C TRP A 1048 12.10 43.97 -11.34
N GLY A 1049 12.85 44.97 -11.79
CA GLY A 1049 12.78 45.58 -13.13
C GLY A 1049 13.05 44.73 -14.38
N SER A 1050 13.29 43.43 -14.27
CA SER A 1050 13.34 42.50 -15.42
C SER A 1050 12.87 41.08 -15.07
N GLN A 1051 12.52 40.79 -13.82
CA GLN A 1051 12.18 39.45 -13.37
C GLN A 1051 10.68 39.18 -13.54
N SER A 1052 10.33 38.00 -14.07
CA SER A 1052 8.95 37.51 -14.13
C SER A 1052 8.69 36.61 -12.93
N THR A 1053 7.71 36.95 -12.11
CA THR A 1053 7.32 36.14 -10.94
C THR A 1053 5.93 35.58 -11.25
N LEU A 1054 5.84 34.28 -11.57
CA LEU A 1054 4.58 33.63 -11.94
C LEU A 1054 4.14 32.69 -10.82
N ILE A 1055 2.84 32.65 -10.54
CA ILE A 1055 2.25 31.65 -9.65
C ILE A 1055 1.98 30.39 -10.47
N SER A 1056 2.65 29.29 -10.12
CA SER A 1056 2.29 27.95 -10.60
C SER A 1056 1.37 27.29 -9.57
N LEU A 1057 0.07 27.42 -9.74
CA LEU A 1057 -0.89 26.57 -9.03
C LEU A 1057 -0.99 25.30 -9.86
N ASN A 1058 -0.33 24.21 -9.43
CA ASN A 1058 -0.64 22.79 -9.74
C ASN A 1058 0.37 21.76 -9.19
N SER A 1059 1.40 22.12 -8.41
CA SER A 1059 2.28 21.14 -7.74
C SER A 1059 2.68 21.64 -6.35
N ILE A 1060 2.47 20.80 -5.34
CA ILE A 1060 2.62 21.06 -3.91
C ILE A 1060 4.11 21.15 -3.55
N THR A 1061 4.60 22.36 -3.32
CA THR A 1061 5.61 22.78 -2.32
C THR A 1061 5.91 24.25 -2.63
N GLN A 1062 5.38 25.19 -1.83
CA GLN A 1062 5.72 26.59 -2.04
C GLN A 1062 6.97 26.92 -1.22
N THR A 1063 8.09 26.98 -1.93
CA THR A 1063 9.37 27.48 -1.44
C THR A 1063 9.27 28.98 -1.15
N VAL A 1064 9.92 29.38 -0.07
CA VAL A 1064 9.98 30.71 0.53
C VAL A 1064 10.25 31.83 -0.50
N PHE A 1065 9.32 32.78 -0.66
CA PHE A 1065 9.47 33.98 -1.50
C PHE A 1065 10.20 35.15 -0.78
N ASN A 1066 10.80 34.91 0.38
CA ASN A 1066 11.44 35.93 1.21
C ASN A 1066 12.65 36.62 0.54
N ASN A 1067 13.20 36.01 -0.51
CA ASN A 1067 14.34 36.52 -1.27
C ASN A 1067 13.94 37.19 -2.60
N GLU A 1068 12.66 37.18 -2.97
CA GLU A 1068 12.21 37.80 -4.23
C GLU A 1068 12.24 39.34 -4.14
N PRO A 1069 12.65 40.03 -5.21
CA PRO A 1069 12.60 41.49 -5.25
C PRO A 1069 11.17 42.03 -5.13
N GLY A 1070 10.96 42.98 -4.24
CA GLY A 1070 9.66 43.60 -3.99
C GLY A 1070 9.79 45.02 -3.47
N LEU A 1071 8.65 45.66 -3.22
CA LEU A 1071 8.56 46.98 -2.59
C LEU A 1071 8.53 46.80 -1.08
N ASP A 1072 9.53 47.36 -0.39
CA ASP A 1072 9.56 47.41 1.08
C ASP A 1072 8.47 48.37 1.60
N ILE A 1073 7.67 47.91 2.56
CA ILE A 1073 6.57 48.67 3.15
C ILE A 1073 6.73 48.80 4.68
N THR A 1074 6.13 49.83 5.28
CA THR A 1074 6.24 50.05 6.74
C THR A 1074 5.13 49.35 7.52
N SER A 1075 3.99 49.06 6.89
CA SER A 1075 2.89 48.30 7.49
C SER A 1075 3.27 46.84 7.67
N SER A 1076 3.24 46.35 8.92
CA SER A 1076 3.44 44.92 9.24
C SER A 1076 2.13 44.17 9.05
N PHE A 1077 2.10 43.22 8.12
CA PHE A 1077 0.92 42.41 7.83
C PHE A 1077 1.33 41.02 7.34
N ASP A 1078 0.81 39.99 7.99
CA ASP A 1078 1.01 38.59 7.60
C ASP A 1078 -0.31 38.01 7.06
N PRO A 1079 -0.41 37.63 5.78
CA PRO A 1079 -1.66 37.12 5.21
C PRO A 1079 -2.11 35.78 5.80
N ASP A 1080 -1.24 35.00 6.43
CA ASP A 1080 -1.60 33.71 7.04
C ASP A 1080 -1.97 33.86 8.52
N ALA A 1081 -1.37 34.80 9.23
CA ALA A 1081 -1.65 35.04 10.64
C ALA A 1081 -2.73 36.11 10.88
N ASP A 1082 -2.78 37.16 10.05
CA ASP A 1082 -3.60 38.35 10.29
C ASP A 1082 -4.94 38.37 9.53
N TYR A 1083 -5.21 37.43 8.61
CA TYR A 1083 -6.38 37.47 7.70
C TYR A 1083 -7.75 37.58 8.37
N GLN A 1084 -7.88 37.17 9.63
CA GLN A 1084 -9.14 37.27 10.38
C GLN A 1084 -9.28 38.57 11.17
N THR A 1085 -8.20 39.34 11.36
CA THR A 1085 -8.17 40.49 12.27
C THR A 1085 -7.71 41.79 11.63
N LYS A 1086 -6.98 41.75 10.52
CA LYS A 1086 -6.46 42.93 9.80
C LYS A 1086 -6.68 42.82 8.29
N ALA A 1087 -6.55 43.92 7.58
CA ALA A 1087 -6.59 43.92 6.11
C ALA A 1087 -5.57 44.89 5.50
N LEU A 1088 -4.97 44.49 4.38
CA LEU A 1088 -4.07 45.33 3.59
C LEU A 1088 -4.50 45.34 2.12
N TYR A 1089 -4.85 46.53 1.60
CA TYR A 1089 -5.19 46.72 0.20
C TYR A 1089 -4.13 47.54 -0.53
N VAL A 1090 -3.70 47.04 -1.69
CA VAL A 1090 -2.68 47.66 -2.54
C VAL A 1090 -3.35 48.26 -3.78
N TYR A 1091 -3.05 49.52 -4.08
CA TYR A 1091 -3.58 50.23 -5.25
C TYR A 1091 -2.43 50.71 -6.12
N LYS A 1092 -2.53 50.50 -7.44
CA LYS A 1092 -1.63 51.05 -8.46
C LYS A 1092 -2.38 52.13 -9.24
N ASN A 1093 -1.92 53.37 -9.19
CA ASN A 1093 -2.55 54.51 -9.87
C ASN A 1093 -4.07 54.57 -9.63
N ASN A 1094 -4.50 54.41 -8.38
CA ASN A 1094 -5.90 54.32 -7.92
C ASN A 1094 -6.70 53.08 -8.34
N VAL A 1095 -6.08 52.08 -8.98
CA VAL A 1095 -6.72 50.79 -9.30
C VAL A 1095 -6.26 49.75 -8.28
N GLN A 1096 -7.21 49.09 -7.61
CA GLN A 1096 -6.90 48.04 -6.62
C GLN A 1096 -6.28 46.82 -7.31
N LEU A 1097 -5.16 46.34 -6.76
CA LEU A 1097 -4.51 45.09 -7.14
C LEU A 1097 -5.09 43.93 -6.32
N THR A 1098 -5.03 42.72 -6.89
CA THR A 1098 -5.56 41.49 -6.26
C THR A 1098 -4.43 40.67 -5.63
N LEU A 1099 -4.56 40.36 -4.33
CA LEU A 1099 -3.63 39.47 -3.61
C LEU A 1099 -3.66 38.05 -4.22
N ASN A 1100 -2.49 37.39 -4.27
CA ASN A 1100 -2.26 36.08 -4.91
C ASN A 1100 -2.53 36.04 -6.42
N HIS A 1101 -2.63 37.19 -7.07
CA HIS A 1101 -2.75 37.28 -8.52
C HIS A 1101 -1.84 38.37 -9.09
N ASP A 1102 -1.99 39.59 -8.58
CA ASP A 1102 -1.21 40.76 -9.02
C ASP A 1102 -0.03 41.02 -8.07
N TYR A 1103 -0.12 40.59 -6.81
CA TYR A 1103 0.96 40.63 -5.83
C TYR A 1103 0.81 39.54 -4.75
N ILE A 1104 1.90 39.22 -4.06
CA ILE A 1104 1.93 38.52 -2.77
C ILE A 1104 2.58 39.41 -1.70
N ILE A 1105 2.41 39.04 -0.44
CA ILE A 1105 3.03 39.70 0.71
C ILE A 1105 4.06 38.76 1.29
N SER A 1106 5.30 39.24 1.44
CA SER A 1106 6.39 38.48 2.04
C SER A 1106 6.74 39.10 3.40
N THR A 1107 6.71 38.28 4.45
CA THR A 1107 7.11 38.63 5.81
C THR A 1107 8.43 37.93 6.16
N GLY A 1108 9.41 38.67 6.70
CA GLY A 1108 10.70 38.11 7.09
C GLY A 1108 11.46 38.98 8.09
N SER A 1109 12.65 38.55 8.49
CA SER A 1109 13.52 39.28 9.44
C SER A 1109 13.90 40.69 8.97
N ASN A 1110 13.77 40.98 7.67
CA ASN A 1110 14.07 42.27 7.05
C ASN A 1110 12.82 43.17 6.85
N GLY A 1111 11.67 42.83 7.43
CA GLY A 1111 10.42 43.61 7.32
C GLY A 1111 9.40 43.00 6.35
N THR A 1112 8.31 43.74 6.08
CA THR A 1112 7.22 43.31 5.18
C THR A 1112 7.44 43.89 3.78
N LYS A 1113 7.24 43.07 2.75
CA LYS A 1113 7.43 43.46 1.35
C LYS A 1113 6.24 43.06 0.48
N ILE A 1114 5.95 43.88 -0.53
CA ILE A 1114 4.99 43.56 -1.60
C ILE A 1114 5.77 43.04 -2.81
N VAL A 1115 5.57 41.77 -3.15
CA VAL A 1115 6.17 41.15 -4.34
C VAL A 1115 5.16 41.14 -5.46
N PHE A 1116 5.42 41.88 -6.54
CA PHE A 1116 4.52 41.99 -7.68
C PHE A 1116 4.66 40.79 -8.62
N LEU A 1117 3.53 40.28 -9.09
CA LEU A 1117 3.43 39.08 -9.91
C LEU A 1117 3.16 39.43 -11.39
N GLY A 1118 3.40 38.45 -12.26
CA GLY A 1118 3.17 38.56 -13.69
C GLY A 1118 4.42 38.97 -14.49
N THR A 1119 4.20 39.30 -15.75
CA THR A 1119 5.25 39.74 -16.69
C THR A 1119 5.75 41.15 -16.33
N PRO A 1120 6.97 41.55 -16.74
CA PRO A 1120 7.52 42.87 -16.45
C PRO A 1120 6.60 44.02 -16.85
N THR A 1121 5.81 43.88 -17.92
CA THR A 1121 4.83 44.88 -18.38
C THR A 1121 3.58 44.99 -17.51
N GLN A 1122 3.25 43.95 -16.74
CA GLN A 1122 2.09 43.94 -15.85
C GLN A 1122 2.42 44.53 -14.47
N LYS A 1123 3.69 44.42 -14.05
CA LYS A 1123 4.18 44.96 -12.77
C LYS A 1123 4.18 46.51 -12.77
N PRO A 1124 4.26 47.16 -11.60
CA PRO A 1124 4.43 48.61 -11.53
C PRO A 1124 5.75 49.04 -12.19
N GLN A 1125 5.70 50.11 -12.97
CA GLN A 1125 6.82 50.72 -13.69
C GLN A 1125 7.30 51.98 -12.98
N ILE A 1126 8.48 52.47 -13.35
CA ILE A 1126 8.98 53.77 -12.90
C ILE A 1126 7.93 54.85 -13.20
N SER A 1127 7.65 55.71 -12.22
CA SER A 1127 6.59 56.73 -12.17
C SER A 1127 5.18 56.25 -11.81
N ASP A 1128 4.92 54.94 -11.69
CA ASP A 1128 3.67 54.46 -11.10
C ASP A 1128 3.59 54.82 -9.60
N VAL A 1129 2.37 55.04 -9.10
CA VAL A 1129 2.10 55.35 -7.70
C VAL A 1129 1.42 54.14 -7.05
N ILE A 1130 2.04 53.59 -6.01
CA ILE A 1130 1.49 52.54 -5.17
C ILE A 1130 0.96 53.15 -3.88
N THR A 1131 -0.33 52.96 -3.61
CA THR A 1131 -0.99 53.39 -2.37
C THR A 1131 -1.45 52.17 -1.59
N LEU A 1132 -1.12 52.12 -0.30
CA LEU A 1132 -1.53 51.08 0.63
C LEU A 1132 -2.63 51.63 1.54
N ARG A 1133 -3.65 50.81 1.80
CA ARG A 1133 -4.61 51.02 2.90
C ARG A 1133 -4.46 49.86 3.88
N TYR A 1134 -3.95 50.16 5.06
CA TYR A 1134 -3.74 49.19 6.13
C TYR A 1134 -4.78 49.40 7.25
N TYR A 1135 -5.57 48.37 7.50
CA TYR A 1135 -6.56 48.31 8.57
C TYR A 1135 -5.98 47.45 9.69
N ASP A 1136 -5.69 48.08 10.83
CA ASP A 1136 -5.13 47.41 12.02
C ASP A 1136 -6.14 46.52 12.76
N SER A 1137 -7.43 46.65 12.41
CA SER A 1137 -8.56 45.93 12.96
C SER A 1137 -9.70 45.84 11.94
N TYR A 1138 -10.29 44.66 11.75
CA TYR A 1138 -11.49 44.48 10.92
C TYR A 1138 -12.65 45.28 11.49
N GLN A 1139 -13.17 46.20 10.69
CA GLN A 1139 -14.41 46.91 11.01
C GLN A 1139 -15.62 46.00 10.73
N PRO A 1140 -16.72 46.13 11.47
CA PRO A 1140 -17.92 45.35 11.19
C PRO A 1140 -18.48 45.69 9.80
N THR A 1141 -18.82 44.67 9.01
CA THR A 1141 -19.15 44.80 7.58
C THR A 1141 -20.60 44.44 7.26
N TRP A 1142 -21.20 43.54 8.06
CA TRP A 1142 -22.58 43.05 7.90
C TRP A 1142 -22.90 42.51 6.50
N ILE A 1143 -21.89 41.89 5.87
CA ILE A 1143 -22.01 41.27 4.56
C ILE A 1143 -22.13 39.76 4.77
N PRO A 1144 -23.24 39.11 4.38
CA PRO A 1144 -23.35 37.67 4.51
C PRO A 1144 -22.22 36.94 3.75
N PRO A 1145 -21.70 35.83 4.28
CA PRO A 1145 -20.63 35.09 3.62
C PRO A 1145 -21.10 34.48 2.31
N THR A 1146 -20.16 34.31 1.39
CA THR A 1146 -20.39 33.64 0.10
C THR A 1146 -19.86 32.21 0.14
N PRO A 1147 -20.27 31.33 -0.80
CA PRO A 1147 -19.66 30.01 -0.93
C PRO A 1147 -18.12 30.06 -1.01
N ALA A 1148 -17.55 31.06 -1.69
CA ALA A 1148 -16.11 31.24 -1.79
C ALA A 1148 -15.46 31.59 -0.44
N SER A 1149 -16.07 32.46 0.36
CA SER A 1149 -15.54 32.82 1.69
C SER A 1149 -15.69 31.70 2.72
N LEU A 1150 -16.65 30.79 2.52
CA LEU A 1150 -16.82 29.58 3.32
C LEU A 1150 -15.90 28.43 2.87
N GLY A 1151 -15.06 28.64 1.85
CA GLY A 1151 -14.16 27.61 1.31
C GLY A 1151 -14.85 26.51 0.49
N ILE A 1152 -16.16 26.63 0.21
CA ILE A 1152 -16.95 25.64 -0.52
C ILE A 1152 -17.15 25.99 -2.00
N GLY A 1153 -16.84 27.23 -2.40
CA GLY A 1153 -16.99 27.75 -3.76
C GLY A 1153 -15.67 28.16 -4.39
N ARG A 1154 -15.61 28.17 -5.73
CA ARG A 1154 -14.46 28.70 -6.46
C ARG A 1154 -14.33 30.20 -6.25
N ILE A 1155 -13.09 30.67 -6.14
CA ILE A 1155 -12.77 32.10 -6.13
C ILE A 1155 -12.58 32.54 -7.60
N TYR A 1156 -13.27 33.61 -8.00
CA TYR A 1156 -13.21 34.13 -9.37
C TYR A 1156 -12.49 35.47 -9.39
N ARG A 1157 -11.67 35.69 -10.43
CA ARG A 1157 -11.04 36.98 -10.69
C ARG A 1157 -12.09 37.94 -11.27
N PRO A 1158 -12.21 39.17 -10.74
CA PRO A 1158 -13.01 40.20 -11.39
C PRO A 1158 -12.48 40.50 -12.79
N SER A 1159 -13.34 40.53 -13.80
CA SER A 1159 -12.98 40.95 -15.16
C SER A 1159 -14.12 41.77 -15.77
N GLU A 1160 -13.77 42.79 -16.54
CA GLU A 1160 -14.72 43.56 -17.33
C GLU A 1160 -14.88 42.89 -18.69
N LEU A 1161 -16.10 42.46 -19.00
CA LEU A 1161 -16.44 41.91 -20.31
C LEU A 1161 -17.25 42.97 -21.05
N VAL A 1162 -16.73 43.45 -22.17
CA VAL A 1162 -17.51 44.29 -23.08
C VAL A 1162 -18.49 43.38 -23.80
N ASP A 1163 -19.75 43.43 -23.38
CA ASP A 1163 -20.82 42.68 -24.03
C ASP A 1163 -21.05 43.25 -25.45
N SER A 1164 -20.58 42.53 -26.45
CA SER A 1164 -20.81 42.85 -27.87
C SER A 1164 -21.96 42.03 -28.47
N THR A 1165 -22.69 41.28 -27.65
CA THR A 1165 -23.74 40.34 -28.08
C THR A 1165 -24.88 40.28 -27.07
N THR A 1166 -26.01 40.90 -27.39
CA THR A 1166 -27.30 40.77 -26.68
C THR A 1166 -27.46 39.44 -25.93
N TYR A 1167 -27.29 39.45 -24.60
CA TYR A 1167 -27.57 38.31 -23.73
C TYR A 1167 -29.09 38.06 -23.65
N THR A 1168 -29.57 37.02 -24.33
CA THR A 1168 -30.73 36.26 -23.86
C THR A 1168 -30.23 35.27 -22.82
N SER A 1169 -30.48 35.57 -21.54
CA SER A 1169 -30.57 34.67 -20.37
C SER A 1169 -29.65 33.43 -20.34
N GLY A 1170 -28.74 33.43 -19.37
CA GLY A 1170 -28.08 32.24 -18.82
C GLY A 1170 -27.64 32.52 -17.40
#